data_AF-A0A368L2M4-F1
#
_entry.id   AF-A0A368L2M4-F1
#
_cell.length_a   1.000
_cell.length_b   1.000
_cell.length_c   1.000
_cell.angle_alpha   90.00
_cell.angle_beta   90.00
_cell.angle_gamma   90.00
#
_symmetry.space_group_name_H-M   'P 1'
#
loop_
_entity.id
_entity.type
_entity.pdbx_description
1 polymer ?
#
loop_
_entity_poly.entity_id
_entity_poly.type
_entity_poly.pdbx_seq_one_letter_code
_entity_poly.pdbx_strand_id
1 'polypeptide(L)'
;MPRDVDSDAGTSPRSQILRNAGLTVVAGLAALGLATAPAAAEEPQAACDAAAFTAAFNNAADGAAVTLCGDVTVSPDDAPLTVTSGTSVTLDLDGHTLEVTGPELAAGISVPADAALRIEDGAGGGALQARGGASSAAIGGGSGDSAGSITIAGGTVTLTAPAGGAGIGGGNHGAGGDVTITGGTVDAQGGARGAGIGGGGSGDAGTLTVTGGAIKALGIYGGAGIGGGADYGEGPGDRGDVTITGGTVTAGTTSLGAGIGGGAAVSGDVDGGMGGTVHIGGDARVTAGGGMSYGSIGGGAGIGGGGARTGQGGAGGDVVIDDGADVTVVSGHNPDNGSSDSTAIGGGNNCFGSACADSPDTGEFGTLHNAGTLHVAADSAIVLSEGAAATNPGTITGEGALTGAGTVTNSGAIAHTVAVTEAPLTVTEHNYLLEFRVQGGTVAPEQMTVYAAALADAELSASDLPVPALDDRDFDAWYLDTAATDEPVGDDTVLSADLSGDGTPIDVPLHSGWVQNDPPMITTASLPDGVVGEPYQTAVAATGGAAPLVWEIVDGALPSGLTLAPDTGAIAGTPEAAGSAALTVRVTDEIGLTDEIELTVTVADAPVVPDPTPPDTNDTDVLPDDTDGSGGTGGTDGTTELPATGFDAASSVPYLGAMGFGLLFAGAASVLFARRAARR
;
A
#
# COMPACT_ATOMS: atom_id res chain seq x y z
N MET A 1 -19.45 5.69 -57.06
CA MET A 1 -19.47 4.91 -58.32
C MET A 1 -19.73 5.84 -59.48
N PRO A 2 -19.31 5.51 -60.72
CA PRO A 2 -18.37 4.46 -61.17
C PRO A 2 -16.99 5.08 -61.52
N ARG A 3 -15.94 4.37 -61.98
CA ARG A 3 -15.39 3.00 -61.86
C ARG A 3 -13.96 3.08 -62.44
N ASP A 4 -13.12 2.12 -62.09
CA ASP A 4 -11.70 2.06 -62.42
C ASP A 4 -11.41 1.57 -63.86
N VAL A 5 -10.19 1.84 -64.35
CA VAL A 5 -9.51 1.08 -65.41
C VAL A 5 -8.01 1.00 -65.08
N ASP A 6 -7.47 -0.22 -65.03
CA ASP A 6 -6.06 -0.52 -64.74
C ASP A 6 -5.05 -0.08 -65.81
N SER A 7 -3.77 0.05 -65.44
CA SER A 7 -2.65 -0.40 -66.30
C SER A 7 -1.31 -0.63 -65.57
N ASP A 8 -1.13 -1.88 -65.12
CA ASP A 8 0.07 -2.71 -65.34
C ASP A 8 1.36 -2.53 -64.47
N ALA A 9 2.22 -3.56 -64.55
CA ALA A 9 3.38 -3.85 -63.72
C ALA A 9 4.63 -2.96 -64.02
N GLY A 10 5.69 -2.92 -63.21
CA GLY A 10 6.00 -3.68 -62.00
C GLY A 10 7.19 -4.64 -62.17
N THR A 11 8.41 -4.25 -61.74
CA THR A 11 9.50 -5.17 -61.31
C THR A 11 10.68 -4.42 -60.69
N SER A 12 11.43 -5.12 -59.84
CA SER A 12 12.73 -4.74 -59.22
C SER A 12 13.68 -5.96 -59.39
N PRO A 13 14.88 -6.12 -58.76
CA PRO A 13 15.74 -5.21 -57.98
C PRO A 13 17.25 -5.32 -58.39
N ARG A 14 18.17 -4.94 -57.47
CA ARG A 14 19.62 -5.30 -57.38
C ARG A 14 20.62 -4.59 -58.33
N SER A 15 21.94 -4.62 -58.10
CA SER A 15 22.79 -4.51 -56.88
C SER A 15 24.28 -4.48 -57.30
N GLN A 16 25.20 -4.28 -56.34
CA GLN A 16 26.69 -4.29 -56.46
C GLN A 16 27.31 -3.04 -57.14
N ILE A 17 28.44 -2.42 -56.74
CA ILE A 17 29.61 -2.67 -55.84
C ILE A 17 30.95 -2.84 -56.60
N LEU A 18 31.94 -2.03 -56.18
CA LEU A 18 33.42 -2.14 -56.31
C LEU A 18 34.20 -1.71 -57.59
N ARG A 19 35.27 -0.92 -57.31
CA ARG A 19 36.65 -0.87 -57.89
C ARG A 19 37.05 0.22 -58.91
N ASN A 20 37.70 1.25 -58.33
CA ASN A 20 38.88 2.02 -58.75
C ASN A 20 39.62 1.60 -60.05
N ALA A 21 39.95 2.61 -60.88
CA ALA A 21 41.33 3.03 -61.24
C ALA A 21 41.30 4.28 -62.15
N GLY A 22 42.44 4.98 -62.34
CA GLY A 22 42.63 5.87 -63.51
C GLY A 22 42.94 7.36 -63.27
N LEU A 23 43.88 7.69 -62.37
CA LEU A 23 44.44 9.04 -62.18
C LEU A 23 44.90 9.72 -63.49
N THR A 24 44.54 10.99 -63.72
CA THR A 24 45.34 12.00 -64.46
C THR A 24 44.92 13.40 -64.02
N VAL A 25 45.88 14.34 -63.88
CA VAL A 25 45.68 15.67 -63.29
C VAL A 25 45.82 16.78 -64.35
N VAL A 26 44.91 17.77 -64.29
CA VAL A 26 45.17 19.15 -64.76
C VAL A 26 44.73 20.10 -63.65
N ALA A 27 45.50 21.14 -63.37
CA ALA A 27 45.35 21.95 -62.17
C ALA A 27 44.26 23.04 -62.28
N GLY A 28 43.53 23.25 -61.18
CA GLY A 28 42.70 24.43 -60.93
C GLY A 28 42.97 24.94 -59.52
N LEU A 29 43.54 26.14 -59.40
CA LEU A 29 44.02 26.68 -58.12
C LEU A 29 42.93 27.50 -57.41
N ALA A 30 42.40 26.99 -56.31
CA ALA A 30 41.51 27.72 -55.40
C ALA A 30 41.89 27.38 -53.95
N ALA A 31 41.97 28.40 -53.09
CA ALA A 31 42.41 28.23 -51.71
C ALA A 31 41.26 27.72 -50.83
N LEU A 32 41.39 26.49 -50.35
CA LEU A 32 40.70 26.02 -49.15
C LEU A 32 41.69 26.10 -47.98
N GLY A 33 41.32 26.86 -46.95
CA GLY A 33 42.13 26.93 -45.73
C GLY A 33 42.17 25.57 -45.05
N LEU A 34 43.32 25.23 -44.45
CA LEU A 34 43.41 24.08 -43.55
C LEU A 34 42.61 24.44 -42.28
N ALA A 35 41.35 24.03 -42.23
CA ALA A 35 40.73 23.73 -40.96
C ALA A 35 41.55 22.60 -40.34
N THR A 36 42.27 22.91 -39.25
CA THR A 36 42.83 21.88 -38.38
C THR A 36 41.68 20.97 -37.95
N ALA A 37 41.91 19.67 -37.95
CA ALA A 37 41.00 18.77 -37.23
C ALA A 37 40.88 19.28 -35.78
N PRO A 38 39.70 19.14 -35.13
CA PRO A 38 39.63 19.36 -33.70
C PRO A 38 40.71 18.51 -33.01
N ALA A 39 41.29 19.06 -31.94
CA ALA A 39 42.27 18.31 -31.16
C ALA A 39 41.65 16.97 -30.71
N ALA A 40 42.49 15.94 -30.61
CA ALA A 40 42.07 14.76 -29.86
C ALA A 40 41.71 15.20 -28.44
N ALA A 41 40.67 14.59 -27.86
CA ALA A 41 40.35 14.81 -26.46
C ALA A 41 41.61 14.57 -25.61
N GLU A 42 41.90 15.50 -24.72
CA GLU A 42 43.02 15.40 -23.79
C GLU A 42 42.77 14.18 -22.88
N GLU A 43 43.79 13.33 -22.64
CA GLU A 43 43.59 12.19 -21.74
C GLU A 43 43.23 12.70 -20.33
N PRO A 44 42.26 12.05 -19.64
CA PRO A 44 41.79 12.53 -18.35
C PRO A 44 42.94 12.68 -17.36
N GLN A 45 42.96 13.79 -16.63
CA GLN A 45 44.05 14.10 -15.70
C GLN A 45 43.94 13.24 -14.43
N ALA A 46 44.49 12.03 -14.51
CA ALA A 46 44.61 11.10 -13.39
C ALA A 46 45.56 11.66 -12.32
N ALA A 47 45.01 11.99 -11.14
CA ALA A 47 45.78 12.50 -10.00
C ALA A 47 45.50 11.68 -8.72
N CYS A 48 46.57 11.20 -8.08
CA CYS A 48 46.48 10.21 -6.98
C CYS A 48 47.01 10.73 -5.63
N ASP A 49 47.11 12.05 -5.45
CA ASP A 49 47.26 12.71 -4.15
C ASP A 49 46.49 14.03 -4.13
N ALA A 50 46.15 14.54 -2.95
CA ALA A 50 45.29 15.72 -2.78
C ALA A 50 45.87 16.99 -3.43
N ALA A 51 47.18 17.20 -3.35
CA ALA A 51 47.80 18.40 -3.92
C ALA A 51 47.83 18.34 -5.45
N ALA A 52 48.10 17.16 -6.03
CA ALA A 52 48.02 16.92 -7.46
C ALA A 52 46.57 17.02 -7.98
N PHE A 53 45.60 16.45 -7.26
CA PHE A 53 44.19 16.44 -7.64
C PHE A 53 43.57 17.84 -7.59
N THR A 54 43.75 18.57 -6.49
CA THR A 54 43.30 19.97 -6.40
C THR A 54 43.98 20.87 -7.44
N ALA A 55 45.26 20.62 -7.76
CA ALA A 55 45.93 21.35 -8.83
C ALA A 55 45.36 21.05 -10.23
N ALA A 56 44.99 19.79 -10.51
CA ALA A 56 44.32 19.41 -11.75
C ALA A 56 42.91 20.03 -11.83
N PHE A 57 42.09 19.86 -10.79
CA PHE A 57 40.71 20.37 -10.73
C PHE A 57 40.64 21.90 -10.87
N ASN A 58 41.43 22.64 -10.09
CA ASN A 58 41.37 24.10 -10.07
C ASN A 58 41.95 24.76 -11.35
N ASN A 59 42.77 24.05 -12.11
CA ASN A 59 43.34 24.53 -13.38
C ASN A 59 42.75 23.81 -14.61
N ALA A 60 41.66 23.08 -14.43
CA ALA A 60 40.96 22.38 -15.51
C ALA A 60 40.46 23.37 -16.56
N ALA A 61 40.65 23.03 -17.84
CA ALA A 61 40.08 23.79 -18.95
C ALA A 61 38.56 23.58 -19.04
N ASP A 62 37.87 24.51 -19.71
CA ASP A 62 36.44 24.35 -20.00
C ASP A 62 36.17 23.06 -20.81
N GLY A 63 35.26 22.23 -20.29
CA GLY A 63 34.91 20.92 -20.82
C GLY A 63 35.88 19.78 -20.43
N ALA A 64 36.87 20.02 -19.56
CA ALA A 64 37.85 19.01 -19.18
C ALA A 64 37.30 18.01 -18.13
N ALA A 65 37.86 16.79 -18.15
CA ALA A 65 37.60 15.75 -17.15
C ALA A 65 38.85 15.51 -16.28
N VAL A 66 38.63 15.45 -14.97
CA VAL A 66 39.65 15.15 -13.95
C VAL A 66 39.21 13.89 -13.21
N THR A 67 40.09 12.88 -13.20
CA THR A 67 39.75 11.52 -12.77
C THR A 67 40.60 11.11 -11.57
N LEU A 68 39.98 10.45 -10.59
CA LEU A 68 40.70 9.87 -9.45
C LEU A 68 41.51 8.63 -9.89
N CYS A 69 42.75 8.48 -9.43
CA CYS A 69 43.53 7.23 -9.55
C CYS A 69 43.87 6.60 -8.20
N GLY A 70 43.05 6.90 -7.19
CA GLY A 70 43.19 6.47 -5.81
C GLY A 70 42.20 7.23 -4.93
N ASP A 71 42.01 6.76 -3.69
CA ASP A 71 41.19 7.49 -2.72
C ASP A 71 41.94 8.76 -2.26
N VAL A 72 41.24 9.89 -2.20
CA VAL A 72 41.80 11.22 -1.92
C VAL A 72 41.02 11.92 -0.81
N THR A 73 41.73 12.56 0.12
CA THR A 73 41.14 13.42 1.15
C THR A 73 41.70 14.84 1.01
N VAL A 74 40.83 15.84 0.83
CA VAL A 74 41.18 17.27 0.79
C VAL A 74 40.76 17.93 2.11
N SER A 75 41.75 18.47 2.82
CA SER A 75 41.61 19.11 4.14
C SER A 75 41.25 20.60 4.02
N PRO A 76 40.65 21.23 5.05
CA PRO A 76 40.47 22.70 5.10
C PRO A 76 41.79 23.49 5.12
N ASP A 77 42.93 22.84 5.41
CA ASP A 77 44.28 23.41 5.33
C ASP A 77 44.90 23.33 3.91
N ASP A 78 44.31 22.52 3.01
CA ASP A 78 44.72 22.44 1.60
C ASP A 78 44.12 23.59 0.78
N ALA A 79 44.48 23.69 -0.49
CA ALA A 79 43.77 24.59 -1.39
C ALA A 79 42.32 24.09 -1.61
N PRO A 80 41.30 24.98 -1.65
CA PRO A 80 39.91 24.57 -1.89
C PRO A 80 39.75 23.99 -3.29
N LEU A 81 38.82 23.05 -3.46
CA LEU A 81 38.36 22.61 -4.77
C LEU A 81 37.39 23.66 -5.32
N THR A 82 37.77 24.35 -6.40
CA THR A 82 37.00 25.44 -6.98
C THR A 82 36.98 25.32 -8.50
N VAL A 83 35.79 25.18 -9.08
CA VAL A 83 35.60 25.30 -10.54
C VAL A 83 35.86 26.74 -10.95
N THR A 84 36.63 26.96 -12.03
CA THR A 84 36.93 28.32 -12.50
C THR A 84 35.66 29.00 -13.02
N SER A 85 35.46 30.27 -12.66
CA SER A 85 34.34 31.09 -13.16
C SER A 85 34.33 31.12 -14.69
N GLY A 86 33.16 30.86 -15.28
CA GLY A 86 32.99 30.74 -16.72
C GLY A 86 33.47 29.42 -17.35
N THR A 87 33.76 28.36 -16.57
CA THR A 87 34.14 27.04 -17.10
C THR A 87 33.24 25.90 -16.61
N SER A 88 33.16 24.85 -17.44
CA SER A 88 32.59 23.56 -17.09
C SER A 88 33.68 22.53 -16.79
N VAL A 89 33.54 21.74 -15.73
CA VAL A 89 34.50 20.70 -15.32
C VAL A 89 33.77 19.42 -14.95
N THR A 90 34.30 18.27 -15.39
CA THR A 90 33.82 16.94 -14.99
C THR A 90 34.77 16.31 -13.99
N LEU A 91 34.23 15.88 -12.85
CA LEU A 91 34.86 15.01 -11.87
C LEU A 91 34.39 13.57 -12.14
N ASP A 92 35.31 12.70 -12.52
CA ASP A 92 35.09 11.25 -12.61
C ASP A 92 35.71 10.56 -11.40
N LEU A 93 34.89 9.83 -10.66
CA LEU A 93 35.29 9.13 -9.45
C LEU A 93 36.03 7.81 -9.74
N ASP A 94 35.90 7.22 -10.93
CA ASP A 94 36.57 5.96 -11.38
C ASP A 94 36.66 4.86 -10.30
N GLY A 95 35.56 4.59 -9.57
CA GLY A 95 35.52 3.59 -8.51
C GLY A 95 36.21 3.96 -7.17
N HIS A 96 36.68 5.20 -7.02
CA HIS A 96 37.44 5.70 -5.85
C HIS A 96 36.64 6.64 -4.94
N THR A 97 37.14 6.83 -3.71
CA THR A 97 36.56 7.75 -2.72
C THR A 97 37.26 9.10 -2.70
N LEU A 98 36.51 10.19 -2.91
CA LEU A 98 36.95 11.55 -2.62
C LEU A 98 36.26 12.08 -1.36
N GLU A 99 37.04 12.41 -0.33
CA GLU A 99 36.60 13.12 0.87
C GLU A 99 37.03 14.59 0.81
N VAL A 100 36.13 15.53 1.08
CA VAL A 100 36.39 16.97 0.98
C VAL A 100 35.79 17.71 2.17
N THR A 101 36.56 18.59 2.81
CA THR A 101 36.01 19.58 3.75
C THR A 101 36.48 20.98 3.38
N GLY A 102 35.54 21.87 3.08
CA GLY A 102 35.84 23.24 2.62
C GLY A 102 36.47 24.12 3.72
N PRO A 103 37.35 25.08 3.35
CA PRO A 103 37.86 26.08 4.27
C PRO A 103 36.78 27.11 4.67
N GLU A 104 37.07 27.95 5.67
CA GLU A 104 36.11 28.92 6.21
C GLU A 104 35.50 29.82 5.12
N LEU A 105 34.17 29.94 5.11
CA LEU A 105 33.36 30.69 4.13
C LEU A 105 33.37 30.18 2.67
N ALA A 106 33.97 29.03 2.37
CA ALA A 106 33.91 28.37 1.07
C ALA A 106 33.10 27.06 1.10
N ALA A 107 32.55 26.65 -0.04
CA ALA A 107 31.93 25.34 -0.17
C ALA A 107 32.97 24.21 -0.13
N GLY A 108 32.53 22.97 0.10
CA GLY A 108 33.39 21.79 0.00
C GLY A 108 33.98 21.67 -1.41
N ILE A 109 33.12 21.64 -2.42
CA ILE A 109 33.48 21.92 -3.81
C ILE A 109 32.75 23.20 -4.23
N SER A 110 33.52 24.25 -4.53
CA SER A 110 33.00 25.57 -4.90
C SER A 110 32.67 25.63 -6.40
N VAL A 111 31.43 25.96 -6.73
CA VAL A 111 30.91 26.08 -8.10
C VAL A 111 30.26 27.46 -8.25
N PRO A 112 31.01 28.49 -8.72
CA PRO A 112 30.49 29.84 -8.91
C PRO A 112 29.27 29.90 -9.83
N ALA A 113 28.44 30.94 -9.69
CA ALA A 113 27.18 31.12 -10.41
C ALA A 113 27.28 31.13 -11.97
N ASP A 114 28.47 31.28 -12.53
CA ASP A 114 28.73 31.22 -13.98
C ASP A 114 29.58 30.00 -14.42
N ALA A 115 29.77 29.03 -13.51
CA ALA A 115 30.53 27.80 -13.73
C ALA A 115 29.62 26.57 -13.67
N ALA A 116 30.13 25.42 -14.15
CA ALA A 116 29.40 24.15 -14.10
C ALA A 116 30.27 22.99 -13.60
N LEU A 117 29.71 22.17 -12.71
CA LEU A 117 30.31 20.92 -12.24
C LEU A 117 29.48 19.72 -12.70
N ARG A 118 30.11 18.73 -13.30
CA ARG A 118 29.56 17.38 -13.50
C ARG A 118 30.28 16.39 -12.60
N ILE A 119 29.54 15.48 -11.96
CA ILE A 119 30.06 14.36 -11.17
C ILE A 119 29.58 13.07 -11.81
N GLU A 120 30.53 12.20 -12.14
CA GLU A 120 30.28 10.85 -12.67
C GLU A 120 31.23 9.81 -12.05
N ASP A 121 31.02 8.55 -12.39
CA ASP A 121 31.73 7.40 -11.83
C ASP A 121 31.78 6.32 -12.92
N GLY A 122 32.74 6.45 -13.85
CA GLY A 122 32.76 5.69 -15.10
C GLY A 122 32.96 4.18 -14.90
N ALA A 123 33.76 3.79 -13.91
CA ALA A 123 33.99 2.39 -13.55
C ALA A 123 32.94 1.82 -12.59
N GLY A 124 32.32 2.67 -11.75
CA GLY A 124 31.28 2.28 -10.81
C GLY A 124 31.82 1.87 -9.43
N GLY A 125 31.19 2.39 -8.39
CA GLY A 125 31.52 2.14 -6.98
C GLY A 125 32.25 3.29 -6.29
N GLY A 126 32.51 4.38 -7.02
CA GLY A 126 33.12 5.59 -6.48
C GLY A 126 32.19 6.34 -5.52
N ALA A 127 32.78 7.12 -4.63
CA ALA A 127 32.06 7.85 -3.59
C ALA A 127 32.61 9.28 -3.43
N LEU A 128 31.71 10.23 -3.18
CA LEU A 128 32.03 11.62 -2.86
C LEU A 128 31.44 11.96 -1.50
N GLN A 129 32.28 12.25 -0.51
CA GLN A 129 31.88 12.77 0.79
C GLN A 129 32.32 14.24 0.90
N ALA A 130 31.41 15.20 0.74
CA ALA A 130 31.74 16.62 0.82
C ALA A 130 31.09 17.32 2.02
N ARG A 131 31.86 18.21 2.65
CA ARG A 131 31.42 19.06 3.77
C ARG A 131 31.73 20.52 3.47
N GLY A 132 30.73 21.38 3.68
CA GLY A 132 30.91 22.83 3.51
C GLY A 132 31.76 23.46 4.60
N GLY A 133 32.46 24.54 4.27
CA GLY A 133 32.97 25.49 5.24
C GLY A 133 31.84 26.32 5.86
N ALA A 134 32.14 27.08 6.91
CA ALA A 134 31.13 27.86 7.67
C ALA A 134 30.18 28.67 6.74
N SER A 135 28.87 28.62 7.00
CA SER A 135 27.82 29.28 6.22
C SER A 135 27.76 28.96 4.71
N SER A 136 28.42 27.90 4.26
CA SER A 136 28.62 27.57 2.84
C SER A 136 28.08 26.18 2.48
N ALA A 137 27.81 25.95 1.20
CA ALA A 137 27.27 24.68 0.73
C ALA A 137 28.29 23.52 0.84
N ALA A 138 27.84 22.26 0.79
CA ALA A 138 28.79 21.15 0.61
C ALA A 138 29.29 21.07 -0.85
N ILE A 139 28.41 21.31 -1.82
CA ILE A 139 28.77 21.59 -3.22
C ILE A 139 27.97 22.81 -3.70
N GLY A 140 28.66 23.81 -4.26
CA GLY A 140 28.03 25.03 -4.79
C GLY A 140 28.62 26.32 -4.22
N GLY A 141 27.79 27.13 -3.59
CA GLY A 141 28.11 28.50 -3.17
C GLY A 141 28.90 28.62 -1.86
N GLY A 142 29.84 29.55 -1.83
CA GLY A 142 30.44 30.10 -0.60
C GLY A 142 29.45 30.95 0.19
N SER A 143 29.85 31.43 1.38
CA SER A 143 28.98 32.20 2.27
C SER A 143 28.62 33.58 1.68
N GLY A 144 27.43 33.68 1.09
CA GLY A 144 26.93 34.87 0.37
C GLY A 144 26.89 34.70 -1.15
N ASP A 145 27.36 33.56 -1.68
CA ASP A 145 27.42 33.27 -3.11
C ASP A 145 26.33 32.25 -3.52
N SER A 146 25.68 32.51 -4.65
CA SER A 146 24.84 31.53 -5.35
C SER A 146 25.69 30.47 -6.05
N ALA A 147 25.16 29.26 -6.18
CA ALA A 147 25.80 28.20 -6.98
C ALA A 147 25.57 28.38 -8.50
N GLY A 148 26.48 27.81 -9.28
CA GLY A 148 26.29 27.58 -10.72
C GLY A 148 25.54 26.28 -11.02
N SER A 149 25.79 25.68 -12.17
CA SER A 149 25.13 24.43 -12.58
C SER A 149 25.83 23.20 -11.97
N ILE A 150 25.07 22.28 -11.37
CA ILE A 150 25.60 21.09 -10.70
C ILE A 150 24.88 19.83 -11.23
N THR A 151 25.61 18.98 -11.94
CA THR A 151 25.10 17.70 -12.48
C THR A 151 25.67 16.51 -11.73
N ILE A 152 24.82 15.61 -11.22
CA ILE A 152 25.22 14.30 -10.69
C ILE A 152 24.68 13.20 -11.63
N ALA A 153 25.57 12.34 -12.12
CA ALA A 153 25.22 11.26 -13.05
C ALA A 153 25.61 9.85 -12.55
N GLY A 154 26.44 9.74 -11.51
CA GLY A 154 26.94 8.47 -10.99
C GLY A 154 27.55 8.59 -9.59
N GLY A 155 28.04 7.47 -9.07
CA GLY A 155 28.68 7.38 -7.77
C GLY A 155 27.71 7.42 -6.57
N THR A 156 28.29 7.36 -5.37
CA THR A 156 27.59 7.55 -4.09
C THR A 156 28.00 8.89 -3.49
N VAL A 157 27.12 9.88 -3.57
CA VAL A 157 27.37 11.26 -3.16
C VAL A 157 26.70 11.52 -1.80
N THR A 158 27.47 11.87 -0.78
CA THR A 158 26.99 12.14 0.58
C THR A 158 27.50 13.51 1.04
N LEU A 159 26.56 14.40 1.37
CA LEU A 159 26.83 15.83 1.51
C LEU A 159 26.31 16.35 2.85
N THR A 160 27.10 17.16 3.54
CA THR A 160 26.67 17.81 4.78
C THR A 160 27.16 19.25 4.85
N ALA A 161 26.24 20.20 4.71
CA ALA A 161 26.55 21.61 4.92
C ALA A 161 26.45 22.02 6.41
N PRO A 162 27.31 22.91 6.90
CA PRO A 162 27.13 23.57 8.20
C PRO A 162 26.04 24.65 8.12
N ALA A 163 25.60 25.13 9.29
CA ALA A 163 24.47 26.06 9.42
C ALA A 163 24.54 27.25 8.44
N GLY A 164 23.46 27.44 7.67
CA GLY A 164 23.31 28.46 6.64
C GLY A 164 23.51 27.99 5.19
N GLY A 165 24.28 26.93 4.93
CA GLY A 165 24.51 26.42 3.56
C GLY A 165 23.61 25.26 3.17
N ALA A 166 23.38 25.07 1.86
CA ALA A 166 22.65 23.94 1.29
C ALA A 166 23.53 22.69 1.10
N GLY A 167 22.93 21.49 1.08
CA GLY A 167 23.67 20.26 0.77
C GLY A 167 24.23 20.29 -0.67
N ILE A 168 23.35 20.58 -1.63
CA ILE A 168 23.72 21.02 -2.99
C ILE A 168 23.11 22.40 -3.21
N GLY A 169 23.90 23.37 -3.67
CA GLY A 169 23.41 24.68 -4.08
C GLY A 169 24.03 25.82 -3.26
N GLY A 170 23.21 26.73 -2.75
CA GLY A 170 23.66 28.04 -2.24
C GLY A 170 24.36 27.99 -0.88
N GLY A 171 25.30 28.91 -0.66
CA GLY A 171 25.69 29.31 0.70
C GLY A 171 24.63 30.22 1.32
N ASN A 172 24.83 30.70 2.54
CA ASN A 172 23.86 31.55 3.24
C ASN A 172 23.62 32.88 2.47
N HIS A 173 22.36 33.17 2.13
CA HIS A 173 21.88 34.23 1.22
C HIS A 173 22.21 34.01 -0.27
N GLY A 174 22.72 32.82 -0.64
CA GLY A 174 22.96 32.39 -2.01
C GLY A 174 21.85 31.48 -2.54
N ALA A 175 21.50 31.66 -3.81
CA ALA A 175 20.53 30.82 -4.50
C ALA A 175 21.14 29.46 -4.93
N GLY A 176 20.28 28.46 -5.12
CA GLY A 176 20.68 27.06 -5.35
C GLY A 176 21.32 26.71 -6.70
N GLY A 177 21.26 27.61 -7.69
CA GLY A 177 21.78 27.35 -9.03
C GLY A 177 20.89 26.39 -9.85
N ASP A 178 21.48 25.70 -10.83
CA ASP A 178 20.76 24.72 -11.66
C ASP A 178 21.24 23.31 -11.33
N VAL A 179 20.42 22.53 -10.63
CA VAL A 179 20.77 21.17 -10.21
C VAL A 179 20.16 20.14 -11.17
N THR A 180 20.95 19.17 -11.62
CA THR A 180 20.49 18.07 -12.48
C THR A 180 20.97 16.74 -11.92
N ILE A 181 20.08 15.77 -11.73
CA ILE A 181 20.44 14.43 -11.25
C ILE A 181 19.90 13.38 -12.23
N THR A 182 20.80 12.63 -12.86
CA THR A 182 20.46 11.62 -13.88
C THR A 182 20.78 10.19 -13.43
N GLY A 183 21.35 10.00 -12.25
CA GLY A 183 21.87 8.72 -11.78
C GLY A 183 22.67 8.85 -10.49
N GLY A 184 23.21 7.72 -10.01
CA GLY A 184 23.91 7.62 -8.73
C GLY A 184 22.99 7.55 -7.52
N THR A 185 23.58 7.62 -6.32
CA THR A 185 22.87 7.77 -5.05
C THR A 185 23.30 9.08 -4.40
N VAL A 186 22.36 9.89 -3.92
CA VAL A 186 22.61 11.22 -3.36
C VAL A 186 21.95 11.35 -1.99
N ASP A 187 22.72 11.54 -0.92
CA ASP A 187 22.21 11.93 0.39
C ASP A 187 22.69 13.36 0.72
N ALA A 188 21.80 14.33 0.50
CA ALA A 188 22.10 15.76 0.57
C ALA A 188 21.47 16.39 1.82
N GLN A 189 22.30 16.66 2.84
CA GLN A 189 21.89 17.30 4.09
C GLN A 189 22.29 18.78 4.11
N GLY A 190 21.29 19.65 4.17
CA GLY A 190 21.47 21.08 4.41
C GLY A 190 21.88 21.37 5.84
N GLY A 191 22.56 22.50 6.04
CA GLY A 191 22.79 23.04 7.38
C GLY A 191 21.50 23.60 7.99
N ALA A 192 21.53 23.96 9.28
CA ALA A 192 20.40 24.69 9.88
C ALA A 192 20.05 25.95 9.05
N ARG A 193 18.80 26.01 8.59
CA ARG A 193 18.19 26.95 7.63
C ARG A 193 18.50 26.75 6.15
N GLY A 194 19.51 25.97 5.77
CA GLY A 194 19.78 25.64 4.36
C GLY A 194 18.92 24.46 3.88
N ALA A 195 18.62 24.42 2.59
CA ALA A 195 17.91 23.30 1.97
C ALA A 195 18.79 22.05 1.84
N GLY A 196 18.19 20.87 1.73
CA GLY A 196 18.92 19.66 1.33
C GLY A 196 19.52 19.82 -0.07
N ILE A 197 18.67 20.20 -1.03
CA ILE A 197 19.04 20.63 -2.38
C ILE A 197 18.34 21.96 -2.66
N GLY A 198 19.11 22.97 -3.07
CA GLY A 198 18.60 24.29 -3.43
C GLY A 198 19.27 25.44 -2.65
N GLY A 199 18.47 26.33 -2.08
CA GLY A 199 18.95 27.56 -1.47
C GLY A 199 19.65 27.38 -0.13
N GLY A 200 20.67 28.19 0.14
CA GLY A 200 21.11 28.41 1.52
C GLY A 200 20.07 29.22 2.30
N GLY A 201 20.26 29.40 3.61
CA GLY A 201 19.32 30.17 4.43
C GLY A 201 19.13 31.59 3.87
N SER A 202 17.89 32.06 3.76
CA SER A 202 17.49 33.29 3.07
C SER A 202 17.88 33.35 1.57
N GLY A 203 17.94 32.20 0.89
CA GLY A 203 18.25 32.09 -0.53
C GLY A 203 17.32 31.13 -1.27
N ASP A 204 17.02 31.47 -2.53
CA ASP A 204 16.04 30.76 -3.36
C ASP A 204 16.53 29.40 -3.86
N ALA A 205 15.60 28.51 -4.19
CA ALA A 205 15.92 27.14 -4.61
C ALA A 205 16.81 27.01 -5.85
N GLY A 206 16.72 27.95 -6.80
CA GLY A 206 17.17 27.69 -8.17
C GLY A 206 16.26 26.68 -8.88
N THR A 207 16.81 25.88 -9.81
CA THR A 207 16.07 24.83 -10.53
C THR A 207 16.56 23.42 -10.14
N LEU A 208 15.68 22.42 -10.23
CA LEU A 208 16.05 21.00 -10.12
C LEU A 208 15.41 20.17 -11.23
N THR A 209 16.24 19.44 -11.98
CA THR A 209 15.79 18.37 -12.88
C THR A 209 16.28 17.01 -12.38
N VAL A 210 15.37 16.05 -12.24
CA VAL A 210 15.68 14.65 -11.94
C VAL A 210 15.16 13.75 -13.06
N THR A 211 16.04 12.90 -13.60
CA THR A 211 15.68 11.88 -14.60
C THR A 211 16.07 10.46 -14.18
N GLY A 212 16.62 10.28 -12.98
CA GLY A 212 17.03 8.99 -12.45
C GLY A 212 17.93 9.09 -11.21
N GLY A 213 18.27 7.93 -10.64
CA GLY A 213 19.05 7.81 -9.40
C GLY A 213 18.19 7.66 -8.14
N ALA A 214 18.84 7.61 -6.99
CA ALA A 214 18.21 7.53 -5.68
C ALA A 214 18.62 8.73 -4.82
N ILE A 215 17.67 9.62 -4.52
CA ILE A 215 17.92 10.93 -3.91
C ILE A 215 17.23 11.00 -2.55
N LYS A 216 17.97 11.42 -1.54
CA LYS A 216 17.49 11.80 -0.21
C LYS A 216 17.94 13.23 0.07
N ALA A 217 17.00 14.14 0.25
CA ALA A 217 17.25 15.56 0.43
C ALA A 217 16.64 16.04 1.74
N LEU A 218 17.50 16.48 2.68
CA LEU A 218 17.11 16.78 4.06
C LEU A 218 17.47 18.23 4.43
N GLY A 219 16.43 19.05 4.57
CA GLY A 219 16.52 20.36 5.19
C GLY A 219 16.60 20.29 6.72
N ILE A 220 17.19 21.29 7.36
CA ILE A 220 17.27 21.37 8.82
C ILE A 220 16.78 22.73 9.30
N TYR A 221 15.98 22.75 10.37
CA TYR A 221 15.53 23.97 11.06
C TYR A 221 14.97 25.04 10.10
N GLY A 222 13.94 24.66 9.35
CA GLY A 222 13.20 25.53 8.44
C GLY A 222 13.64 25.50 6.98
N GLY A 223 14.85 25.05 6.66
CA GLY A 223 15.22 24.81 5.26
C GLY A 223 14.36 23.70 4.65
N ALA A 224 14.00 23.80 3.37
CA ALA A 224 13.24 22.77 2.68
C ALA A 224 14.07 21.49 2.44
N GLY A 225 13.41 20.35 2.20
CA GLY A 225 14.11 19.14 1.71
C GLY A 225 14.74 19.40 0.34
N ILE A 226 13.88 19.72 -0.62
CA ILE A 226 14.24 20.31 -1.92
C ILE A 226 13.59 21.69 -1.98
N GLY A 227 14.36 22.75 -2.21
CA GLY A 227 13.82 24.08 -2.46
C GLY A 227 14.53 25.21 -1.71
N GLY A 228 13.75 26.11 -1.12
CA GLY A 228 14.24 27.36 -0.52
C GLY A 228 14.81 27.20 0.91
N GLY A 229 15.70 28.12 1.29
CA GLY A 229 16.23 28.20 2.65
C GLY A 229 15.40 29.08 3.60
N ALA A 230 15.38 28.73 4.88
CA ALA A 230 14.72 29.52 5.93
C ALA A 230 15.49 30.80 6.30
N ASP A 231 14.77 31.78 6.83
CA ASP A 231 15.25 33.15 7.02
C ASP A 231 15.17 33.67 8.47
N TYR A 232 15.97 34.70 8.74
CA TYR A 232 16.08 35.40 10.03
C TYR A 232 15.80 36.92 9.97
N GLY A 233 15.05 37.40 8.96
CA GLY A 233 14.49 38.74 8.92
C GLY A 233 14.56 39.49 7.59
N GLU A 234 15.01 38.87 6.49
CA GLU A 234 15.05 39.48 5.14
C GLU A 234 14.05 38.88 4.14
N GLY A 235 13.34 37.81 4.53
CA GLY A 235 12.46 36.99 3.70
C GLY A 235 13.03 35.58 3.47
N PRO A 236 12.25 34.49 3.63
CA PRO A 236 12.69 33.14 3.29
C PRO A 236 12.89 33.00 1.77
N GLY A 237 13.74 32.06 1.38
CA GLY A 237 13.93 31.72 -0.02
C GLY A 237 12.69 31.08 -0.62
N ASP A 238 12.31 31.57 -1.79
CA ASP A 238 11.24 31.00 -2.60
C ASP A 238 11.74 29.74 -3.35
N ARG A 239 10.80 28.92 -3.80
CA ARG A 239 11.11 27.74 -4.61
C ARG A 239 10.87 27.99 -6.10
N GLY A 240 11.91 27.71 -6.89
CA GLY A 240 11.87 27.66 -8.36
C GLY A 240 11.50 26.27 -8.90
N ASP A 241 11.54 26.11 -10.21
CA ASP A 241 10.97 24.95 -10.89
C ASP A 241 11.68 23.62 -10.54
N VAL A 242 10.88 22.60 -10.22
CA VAL A 242 11.36 21.23 -9.96
C VAL A 242 10.63 20.25 -10.86
N THR A 243 11.39 19.50 -11.65
CA THR A 243 10.90 18.48 -12.58
C THR A 243 11.52 17.12 -12.25
N ILE A 244 10.70 16.12 -11.93
CA ILE A 244 11.12 14.76 -11.55
C ILE A 244 10.45 13.76 -12.51
N THR A 245 11.23 13.17 -13.41
CA THR A 245 10.72 12.31 -14.52
C THR A 245 11.16 10.84 -14.44
N GLY A 246 11.87 10.48 -13.37
CA GLY A 246 12.25 9.09 -13.08
C GLY A 246 13.14 8.98 -11.84
N GLY A 247 13.36 7.75 -11.38
CA GLY A 247 14.12 7.46 -10.15
C GLY A 247 13.32 7.65 -8.85
N THR A 248 14.01 7.61 -7.71
CA THR A 248 13.37 7.69 -6.37
C THR A 248 13.84 8.93 -5.61
N VAL A 249 12.92 9.76 -5.13
CA VAL A 249 13.21 11.01 -4.41
C VAL A 249 12.51 11.01 -3.05
N THR A 250 13.28 11.07 -1.96
CA THR A 250 12.76 11.30 -0.61
C THR A 250 13.20 12.69 -0.14
N ALA A 251 12.27 13.63 -0.07
CA ALA A 251 12.52 15.01 0.30
C ALA A 251 11.76 15.37 1.59
N GLY A 252 12.47 15.94 2.57
CA GLY A 252 11.87 16.29 3.85
C GLY A 252 12.74 17.23 4.68
N THR A 253 12.22 17.66 5.82
CA THR A 253 12.94 18.57 6.73
C THR A 253 12.67 18.23 8.19
N THR A 254 13.59 18.60 9.08
CA THR A 254 13.44 18.30 10.52
C THR A 254 12.28 19.06 11.18
N SER A 255 11.89 20.20 10.61
CA SER A 255 10.91 21.13 11.20
C SER A 255 10.63 22.32 10.27
N LEU A 256 9.40 22.84 10.26
CA LEU A 256 8.95 24.13 9.71
C LEU A 256 9.01 24.34 8.17
N GLY A 257 10.02 23.82 7.48
CA GLY A 257 10.16 23.97 6.02
C GLY A 257 9.23 23.03 5.25
N ALA A 258 9.14 23.22 3.93
CA ALA A 258 8.45 22.27 3.06
C ALA A 258 9.29 20.99 2.82
N GLY A 259 8.64 19.89 2.42
CA GLY A 259 9.34 18.71 1.90
C GLY A 259 9.96 19.00 0.54
N ILE A 260 9.14 19.40 -0.43
CA ILE A 260 9.55 19.98 -1.71
C ILE A 260 8.86 21.34 -1.87
N GLY A 261 9.60 22.45 -1.69
CA GLY A 261 8.98 23.77 -1.64
C GLY A 261 9.77 24.88 -0.94
N GLY A 262 9.06 25.85 -0.37
CA GLY A 262 9.65 27.05 0.21
C GLY A 262 10.31 26.86 1.58
N GLY A 263 11.20 27.79 1.92
CA GLY A 263 11.83 27.87 3.25
C GLY A 263 10.90 28.47 4.32
N ALA A 264 11.15 28.17 5.60
CA ALA A 264 10.34 28.68 6.71
C ALA A 264 10.75 30.09 7.18
N ALA A 265 9.76 30.89 7.57
CA ALA A 265 9.94 32.19 8.20
C ALA A 265 10.10 32.04 9.74
N VAL A 266 11.34 31.96 10.24
CA VAL A 266 11.59 31.65 11.67
C VAL A 266 11.78 32.88 12.58
N SER A 267 11.91 34.09 12.03
CA SER A 267 11.80 35.34 12.80
C SER A 267 11.42 36.57 11.98
N GLY A 268 10.60 37.43 12.57
CA GLY A 268 10.08 38.65 11.94
C GLY A 268 8.65 38.45 11.45
N ASP A 269 7.93 39.56 11.25
CA ASP A 269 6.61 39.57 10.63
C ASP A 269 6.78 39.47 9.10
N VAL A 270 7.29 38.32 8.66
CA VAL A 270 7.52 37.95 7.25
C VAL A 270 6.81 36.64 6.97
N ASP A 271 6.33 36.50 5.74
CA ASP A 271 5.58 35.33 5.29
C ASP A 271 6.53 34.17 4.96
N GLY A 272 6.03 32.94 4.95
CA GLY A 272 6.80 31.75 4.54
C GLY A 272 7.17 31.75 3.05
N GLY A 273 8.17 30.97 2.66
CA GLY A 273 8.63 30.87 1.27
C GLY A 273 7.61 30.16 0.39
N MET A 274 7.45 30.65 -0.84
CA MET A 274 6.42 30.22 -1.79
C MET A 274 6.66 28.82 -2.37
N GLY A 275 5.56 28.12 -2.65
CA GLY A 275 5.56 26.70 -2.98
C GLY A 275 5.97 26.31 -4.40
N GLY A 276 6.00 27.26 -5.35
CA GLY A 276 6.55 27.15 -6.71
C GLY A 276 6.04 26.00 -7.59
N THR A 277 6.59 25.85 -8.80
CA THR A 277 6.14 24.82 -9.76
C THR A 277 6.73 23.44 -9.45
N VAL A 278 5.89 22.41 -9.59
CA VAL A 278 6.24 21.01 -9.34
C VAL A 278 5.71 20.17 -10.48
N HIS A 279 6.60 19.48 -11.20
CA HIS A 279 6.20 18.49 -12.21
C HIS A 279 6.83 17.14 -11.87
N ILE A 280 6.00 16.14 -11.64
CA ILE A 280 6.40 14.76 -11.38
C ILE A 280 5.79 13.89 -12.48
N GLY A 281 6.53 12.94 -13.05
CA GLY A 281 6.05 12.11 -14.16
C GLY A 281 6.98 10.94 -14.49
N GLY A 282 6.68 10.21 -15.57
CA GLY A 282 7.48 9.07 -16.00
C GLY A 282 7.36 7.89 -15.05
N ASP A 283 8.48 7.33 -14.58
CA ASP A 283 8.51 6.27 -13.55
C ASP A 283 8.94 6.78 -12.16
N ALA A 284 8.83 8.10 -11.95
CA ALA A 284 9.25 8.76 -10.72
C ALA A 284 8.47 8.27 -9.49
N ARG A 285 9.23 7.99 -8.42
CA ARG A 285 8.68 7.72 -7.07
C ARG A 285 9.12 8.80 -6.10
N VAL A 286 8.17 9.54 -5.55
CA VAL A 286 8.45 10.71 -4.71
C VAL A 286 7.81 10.58 -3.35
N THR A 287 8.57 10.74 -2.28
CA THR A 287 8.06 10.90 -0.91
C THR A 287 8.40 12.31 -0.43
N ALA A 288 7.39 13.14 -0.18
CA ALA A 288 7.54 14.54 0.20
C ALA A 288 6.92 14.81 1.58
N GLY A 289 7.77 15.07 2.58
CA GLY A 289 7.37 15.20 3.99
C GLY A 289 7.56 16.60 4.57
N GLY A 290 6.47 17.23 4.99
CA GLY A 290 6.46 18.57 5.58
C GLY A 290 7.12 18.63 6.95
N GLY A 291 7.71 19.78 7.28
CA GLY A 291 8.39 19.99 8.55
C GLY A 291 7.42 20.18 9.72
N MET A 292 7.62 19.43 10.81
CA MET A 292 6.88 19.59 12.06
C MET A 292 6.88 21.04 12.58
N SER A 293 5.75 21.46 13.16
CA SER A 293 5.61 22.72 13.91
C SER A 293 6.58 22.78 15.10
N TYR A 294 7.03 23.97 15.50
CA TYR A 294 7.95 24.15 16.64
C TYR A 294 7.61 25.37 17.48
N GLY A 295 7.00 25.14 18.65
CA GLY A 295 6.66 26.17 19.62
C GLY A 295 5.55 27.10 19.14
N SER A 296 5.92 28.24 18.54
CA SER A 296 4.98 29.24 18.01
C SER A 296 5.02 29.38 16.49
N ILE A 297 5.65 28.43 15.80
CA ILE A 297 5.88 28.45 14.35
C ILE A 297 5.16 27.23 13.76
N GLY A 298 4.31 27.46 12.75
CA GLY A 298 3.58 26.39 12.08
C GLY A 298 4.48 25.56 11.17
N GLY A 299 3.96 24.41 10.74
CA GLY A 299 4.66 23.52 9.82
C GLY A 299 4.66 24.01 8.37
N GLY A 300 5.52 23.38 7.57
CA GLY A 300 5.54 23.52 6.12
C GLY A 300 4.85 22.35 5.44
N ALA A 301 4.45 22.55 4.18
CA ALA A 301 3.72 21.54 3.42
C ALA A 301 4.60 20.33 3.02
N GLY A 302 3.99 19.18 2.73
CA GLY A 302 4.69 18.08 2.05
C GLY A 302 5.26 18.55 0.71
N ILE A 303 4.37 19.11 -0.13
CA ILE A 303 4.72 19.84 -1.35
C ILE A 303 4.07 21.23 -1.29
N GLY A 304 4.88 22.30 -1.38
CA GLY A 304 4.39 23.68 -1.42
C GLY A 304 5.03 24.61 -0.39
N GLY A 305 4.22 25.36 0.37
CA GLY A 305 4.71 26.50 1.16
C GLY A 305 5.48 26.14 2.44
N GLY A 306 6.42 27.00 2.82
CA GLY A 306 7.10 26.96 4.12
C GLY A 306 6.25 27.57 5.25
N GLY A 307 6.38 27.05 6.48
CA GLY A 307 5.66 27.56 7.65
C GLY A 307 6.19 28.90 8.20
N ALA A 308 5.35 29.63 8.93
CA ALA A 308 5.68 30.95 9.46
C ALA A 308 5.34 31.16 10.94
N ARG A 309 5.92 32.24 11.50
CA ARG A 309 5.95 32.51 12.95
C ARG A 309 5.01 33.62 13.42
N THR A 310 4.77 34.63 12.59
CA THR A 310 3.87 35.77 12.85
C THR A 310 3.33 36.41 11.56
N GLY A 311 4.01 36.28 10.42
CA GLY A 311 3.43 36.48 9.09
C GLY A 311 2.55 35.31 8.64
N GLN A 312 2.10 35.37 7.40
CA GLN A 312 1.32 34.30 6.76
C GLN A 312 2.19 33.16 6.23
N GLY A 313 1.53 32.08 5.84
CA GLY A 313 2.20 30.88 5.36
C GLY A 313 2.67 31.13 3.94
N GLY A 314 3.79 30.52 3.56
CA GLY A 314 4.14 30.49 2.14
C GLY A 314 2.98 29.90 1.37
N ALA A 315 2.59 30.54 0.26
CA ALA A 315 1.54 29.97 -0.58
C ALA A 315 2.00 28.61 -1.12
N GLY A 316 1.03 27.81 -1.57
CA GLY A 316 1.33 26.64 -2.38
C GLY A 316 1.91 27.05 -3.75
N GLY A 317 1.85 26.11 -4.68
CA GLY A 317 2.20 26.33 -6.07
C GLY A 317 1.56 25.26 -6.94
N ASP A 318 1.87 25.27 -8.22
CA ASP A 318 1.25 24.36 -9.17
C ASP A 318 1.92 22.98 -9.11
N VAL A 319 1.13 21.95 -8.76
CA VAL A 319 1.56 20.55 -8.67
C VAL A 319 0.95 19.74 -9.80
N VAL A 320 1.81 19.23 -10.69
CA VAL A 320 1.45 18.32 -11.77
C VAL A 320 2.09 16.96 -11.51
N ILE A 321 1.27 15.90 -11.50
CA ILE A 321 1.67 14.51 -11.38
C ILE A 321 1.13 13.78 -12.60
N ASP A 322 1.98 13.45 -13.56
CA ASP A 322 1.61 12.75 -14.80
C ASP A 322 1.31 11.25 -14.53
N ASP A 323 0.65 10.61 -15.50
CA ASP A 323 0.52 9.14 -15.56
C ASP A 323 1.87 8.43 -15.40
N GLY A 324 1.86 7.28 -14.72
CA GLY A 324 3.03 6.48 -14.34
C GLY A 324 3.74 6.90 -13.05
N ALA A 325 3.56 8.14 -12.57
CA ALA A 325 4.18 8.61 -11.34
C ALA A 325 3.49 8.09 -10.06
N ASP A 326 4.29 7.91 -9.01
CA ASP A 326 3.90 7.44 -7.67
C ASP A 326 4.40 8.49 -6.64
N VAL A 327 3.47 9.15 -5.96
CA VAL A 327 3.75 10.29 -5.09
C VAL A 327 3.11 10.09 -3.72
N THR A 328 3.92 9.97 -2.68
CA THR A 328 3.48 9.99 -1.27
C THR A 328 3.69 11.37 -0.67
N VAL A 329 2.63 11.97 -0.12
CA VAL A 329 2.69 13.26 0.58
C VAL A 329 2.36 13.11 2.06
N VAL A 330 3.13 13.80 2.91
CA VAL A 330 2.99 13.78 4.37
C VAL A 330 2.96 15.21 4.92
N SER A 331 1.96 15.52 5.75
CA SER A 331 1.80 16.82 6.41
C SER A 331 2.89 17.06 7.47
N GLY A 332 3.23 18.33 7.69
CA GLY A 332 3.97 18.75 8.88
C GLY A 332 3.16 18.51 10.17
N HIS A 333 3.50 17.47 10.93
CA HIS A 333 2.75 17.09 12.13
C HIS A 333 3.08 17.93 13.37
N ASN A 334 2.10 18.17 14.24
CA ASN A 334 2.26 18.85 15.54
C ASN A 334 1.87 17.90 16.70
N PRO A 335 2.87 17.33 17.43
CA PRO A 335 2.58 16.33 18.47
C PRO A 335 1.97 16.91 19.75
N ASP A 336 1.99 18.24 19.95
CA ASP A 336 1.57 18.89 21.19
C ASP A 336 0.07 19.26 21.21
N ASN A 337 -0.63 19.24 20.07
CA ASN A 337 -2.07 19.52 19.99
C ASN A 337 -2.91 18.42 19.31
N GLY A 338 -2.29 17.44 18.64
CA GLY A 338 -3.01 16.37 17.95
C GLY A 338 -3.76 16.82 16.70
N SER A 339 -3.32 17.92 16.09
CA SER A 339 -3.85 18.48 14.85
C SER A 339 -2.73 18.51 13.80
N SER A 340 -3.03 18.03 12.59
CA SER A 340 -2.16 18.24 11.43
C SER A 340 -2.31 19.70 10.96
N ASP A 341 -1.71 20.64 11.69
CA ASP A 341 -1.71 22.08 11.39
C ASP A 341 -0.91 22.42 10.11
N SER A 342 -0.80 21.51 9.14
CA SER A 342 -0.13 21.73 7.86
C SER A 342 -0.66 20.83 6.75
N THR A 343 -0.66 21.38 5.54
CA THR A 343 -1.15 20.69 4.34
C THR A 343 -0.13 19.66 3.84
N ALA A 344 -0.61 18.58 3.22
CA ALA A 344 0.23 17.61 2.50
C ALA A 344 0.63 18.17 1.12
N ILE A 345 -0.31 18.86 0.46
CA ILE A 345 -0.09 19.73 -0.70
C ILE A 345 -0.80 21.05 -0.43
N GLY A 346 -0.12 22.19 -0.63
CA GLY A 346 -0.69 23.53 -0.47
C GLY A 346 0.25 24.49 0.26
N GLY A 347 -0.30 25.47 0.95
CA GLY A 347 0.48 26.44 1.72
C GLY A 347 1.03 25.92 3.05
N GLY A 348 2.06 26.62 3.52
CA GLY A 348 2.56 26.56 4.89
C GLY A 348 1.61 27.27 5.87
N ASN A 349 1.91 27.17 7.17
CA ASN A 349 0.92 27.45 8.23
C ASN A 349 1.49 28.27 9.39
N ASN A 350 0.58 28.89 10.15
CA ASN A 350 0.91 30.05 10.99
C ASN A 350 0.43 29.88 12.43
N CYS A 351 1.39 30.04 13.35
CA CYS A 351 1.14 30.26 14.78
C CYS A 351 0.43 29.12 15.53
N PHE A 352 0.16 29.37 16.82
CA PHE A 352 -0.28 28.37 17.80
C PHE A 352 -1.33 28.97 18.75
N GLY A 353 -2.42 28.24 19.00
CA GLY A 353 -3.42 28.57 20.01
C GLY A 353 -4.46 29.62 19.57
N SER A 354 -4.95 30.43 20.50
CA SER A 354 -6.14 31.29 20.28
C SER A 354 -5.93 32.49 19.35
N ALA A 355 -4.78 32.60 18.69
CA ALA A 355 -4.54 33.57 17.62
C ALA A 355 -5.02 33.06 16.24
N CYS A 356 -5.07 31.74 16.05
CA CYS A 356 -5.49 31.11 14.79
C CYS A 356 -6.99 31.33 14.46
N ALA A 357 -7.79 31.78 15.44
CA ALA A 357 -9.22 32.01 15.26
C ALA A 357 -9.56 33.22 14.36
N ASP A 358 -8.64 34.17 14.22
CA ASP A 358 -8.81 35.41 13.43
C ASP A 358 -7.94 35.41 12.15
N SER A 359 -7.21 34.32 11.86
CA SER A 359 -6.41 34.17 10.64
C SER A 359 -6.50 32.74 10.10
N PRO A 360 -7.48 32.44 9.22
CA PRO A 360 -7.65 31.13 8.60
C PRO A 360 -6.71 30.91 7.41
N ASP A 361 -5.81 31.86 7.13
CA ASP A 361 -4.96 31.92 5.93
C ASP A 361 -3.80 30.91 6.01
N THR A 362 -4.12 29.62 5.88
CA THR A 362 -3.20 28.66 5.26
C THR A 362 -2.81 29.25 3.90
N GLY A 363 -1.51 29.34 3.56
CA GLY A 363 -1.08 30.02 2.33
C GLY A 363 -1.83 29.50 1.08
N GLU A 364 -2.19 30.39 0.15
CA GLU A 364 -3.11 30.09 -0.97
C GLU A 364 -2.78 28.75 -1.65
N PHE A 365 -3.78 27.88 -1.81
CA PHE A 365 -3.62 26.66 -2.60
C PHE A 365 -3.44 27.04 -4.08
N GLY A 366 -2.42 26.48 -4.73
CA GLY A 366 -2.15 26.70 -6.16
C GLY A 366 -3.11 25.90 -7.05
N THR A 367 -2.56 25.11 -7.97
CA THR A 367 -3.34 24.08 -8.68
C THR A 367 -2.78 22.68 -8.42
N LEU A 368 -3.65 21.67 -8.55
CA LEU A 368 -3.27 20.26 -8.49
C LEU A 368 -3.84 19.53 -9.72
N HIS A 369 -2.96 18.85 -10.46
CA HIS A 369 -3.32 17.91 -11.51
C HIS A 369 -2.70 16.55 -11.19
N ASN A 370 -3.53 15.55 -10.86
CA ASN A 370 -3.09 14.19 -10.58
C ASN A 370 -3.62 13.21 -11.64
N ALA A 371 -2.76 12.86 -12.59
CA ALA A 371 -2.96 11.75 -13.54
C ALA A 371 -2.21 10.48 -13.12
N GLY A 372 -1.26 10.57 -12.19
CA GLY A 372 -0.58 9.44 -11.57
C GLY A 372 -1.28 8.91 -10.31
N THR A 373 -0.51 8.29 -9.41
CA THR A 373 -0.96 7.83 -8.10
C THR A 373 -0.48 8.76 -6.99
N LEU A 374 -1.42 9.29 -6.20
CA LEU A 374 -1.16 10.20 -5.09
C LEU A 374 -1.60 9.58 -3.75
N HIS A 375 -0.63 9.09 -2.99
CA HIS A 375 -0.82 8.56 -1.64
C HIS A 375 -0.80 9.71 -0.61
N VAL A 376 -1.96 9.99 0.01
CA VAL A 376 -2.06 10.90 1.16
C VAL A 376 -1.87 10.07 2.43
N ALA A 377 -0.79 10.32 3.16
CA ALA A 377 -0.46 9.53 4.34
C ALA A 377 -1.47 9.73 5.48
N ALA A 378 -1.52 8.76 6.41
CA ALA A 378 -2.23 8.90 7.68
C ALA A 378 -1.83 10.20 8.42
N ASP A 379 -2.76 10.76 9.19
CA ASP A 379 -2.62 12.04 9.90
C ASP A 379 -2.17 13.22 8.99
N SER A 380 -2.42 13.14 7.67
CA SER A 380 -2.10 14.17 6.68
C SER A 380 -3.33 14.58 5.86
N ALA A 381 -3.38 15.83 5.41
CA ALA A 381 -4.55 16.38 4.71
C ALA A 381 -4.16 17.30 3.54
N ILE A 382 -4.82 17.11 2.39
CA ILE A 382 -4.81 18.10 1.30
C ILE A 382 -6.00 19.05 1.55
N VAL A 383 -5.71 20.34 1.70
CA VAL A 383 -6.69 21.38 2.07
C VAL A 383 -6.82 22.37 0.93
N LEU A 384 -7.95 22.34 0.21
CA LEU A 384 -8.22 23.24 -0.90
C LEU A 384 -8.91 24.50 -0.38
N SER A 385 -8.30 25.68 -0.55
CA SER A 385 -8.90 26.97 -0.15
C SER A 385 -10.15 27.32 -1.00
N GLU A 386 -10.96 28.28 -0.56
CA GLU A 386 -12.16 28.71 -1.32
C GLU A 386 -11.77 29.16 -2.74
N GLY A 387 -12.44 28.60 -3.75
CA GLY A 387 -12.15 28.88 -5.16
C GLY A 387 -10.92 28.18 -5.74
N ALA A 388 -10.15 27.42 -4.94
CA ALA A 388 -9.07 26.58 -5.44
C ALA A 388 -9.62 25.36 -6.22
N ALA A 389 -8.86 24.89 -7.21
CA ALA A 389 -9.26 23.78 -8.07
C ALA A 389 -8.19 22.70 -8.16
N ALA A 390 -8.60 21.45 -7.99
CA ALA A 390 -7.82 20.26 -8.30
C ALA A 390 -8.50 19.42 -9.37
N THR A 391 -7.71 18.66 -10.12
CA THR A 391 -8.18 17.70 -11.12
C THR A 391 -7.52 16.35 -10.88
N ASN A 392 -8.32 15.29 -10.85
CA ASN A 392 -7.89 13.93 -10.60
C ASN A 392 -8.42 12.97 -11.69
N PRO A 393 -7.75 12.89 -12.85
CA PRO A 393 -7.91 11.77 -13.79
C PRO A 393 -7.17 10.48 -13.37
N GLY A 394 -6.27 10.56 -12.37
CA GLY A 394 -5.53 9.43 -11.80
C GLY A 394 -6.16 8.89 -10.50
N THR A 395 -5.33 8.39 -9.59
CA THR A 395 -5.78 7.78 -8.33
C THR A 395 -5.29 8.57 -7.12
N ILE A 396 -6.18 8.87 -6.17
CA ILE A 396 -5.83 9.35 -4.82
C ILE A 396 -6.16 8.25 -3.80
N THR A 397 -5.23 7.93 -2.91
CA THR A 397 -5.27 6.74 -2.05
C THR A 397 -4.59 7.00 -0.70
N GLY A 398 -4.79 6.13 0.29
CA GLY A 398 -4.20 6.21 1.64
C GLY A 398 -5.21 6.57 2.73
N GLU A 399 -4.71 6.75 3.96
CA GLU A 399 -5.51 6.99 5.18
C GLU A 399 -5.61 8.50 5.55
N GLY A 400 -5.18 9.39 4.65
CA GLY A 400 -5.25 10.84 4.83
C GLY A 400 -6.60 11.45 4.46
N ALA A 401 -6.67 12.78 4.39
CA ALA A 401 -7.92 13.52 4.14
C ALA A 401 -7.88 14.45 2.92
N LEU A 402 -9.05 14.63 2.30
CA LEU A 402 -9.37 15.66 1.30
C LEU A 402 -10.42 16.61 1.89
N THR A 403 -10.08 17.88 2.06
CA THR A 403 -10.94 18.84 2.78
C THR A 403 -10.73 20.29 2.30
N GLY A 404 -11.48 21.23 2.88
CA GLY A 404 -11.45 22.65 2.54
C GLY A 404 -12.73 23.14 1.86
N ALA A 405 -12.63 24.21 1.06
CA ALA A 405 -13.73 24.91 0.39
C ALA A 405 -13.55 25.03 -1.14
N GLY A 406 -12.56 24.33 -1.70
CA GLY A 406 -12.30 24.28 -3.14
C GLY A 406 -13.14 23.25 -3.88
N THR A 407 -12.73 22.96 -5.12
CA THR A 407 -13.37 21.96 -5.99
C THR A 407 -12.35 20.92 -6.47
N VAL A 408 -12.72 19.64 -6.44
CA VAL A 408 -11.99 18.53 -7.06
C VAL A 408 -12.83 18.00 -8.21
N THR A 409 -12.28 17.99 -9.43
CA THR A 409 -12.90 17.30 -10.57
C THR A 409 -12.25 15.93 -10.75
N ASN A 410 -13.01 14.88 -10.46
CA ASN A 410 -12.57 13.51 -10.25
C ASN A 410 -13.03 12.60 -11.41
N SER A 411 -12.23 12.54 -12.48
CA SER A 411 -12.46 11.66 -13.62
C SER A 411 -11.74 10.29 -13.51
N GLY A 412 -10.88 10.14 -12.51
CA GLY A 412 -10.24 8.91 -12.10
C GLY A 412 -10.88 8.36 -10.82
N ALA A 413 -10.07 8.11 -9.78
CA ALA A 413 -10.54 7.49 -8.54
C ALA A 413 -9.99 8.15 -7.27
N ILE A 414 -10.81 8.15 -6.21
CA ILE A 414 -10.40 8.42 -4.83
C ILE A 414 -10.81 7.22 -3.98
N ALA A 415 -9.85 6.59 -3.29
CA ALA A 415 -10.08 5.42 -2.46
C ALA A 415 -10.97 5.75 -1.24
N HIS A 416 -11.83 4.82 -0.84
CA HIS A 416 -12.76 4.98 0.29
C HIS A 416 -12.04 5.13 1.65
N THR A 417 -10.77 4.75 1.73
CA THR A 417 -9.87 4.98 2.88
C THR A 417 -9.50 6.47 3.06
N VAL A 418 -9.62 7.29 2.02
CA VAL A 418 -9.31 8.73 2.06
C VAL A 418 -10.53 9.49 2.60
N ALA A 419 -10.35 10.21 3.71
CA ALA A 419 -11.42 10.94 4.36
C ALA A 419 -11.81 12.22 3.60
N VAL A 420 -12.84 12.15 2.76
CA VAL A 420 -13.41 13.30 2.03
C VAL A 420 -14.44 14.05 2.90
N THR A 421 -14.30 15.37 3.04
CA THR A 421 -15.21 16.22 3.83
C THR A 421 -15.99 17.20 2.94
N GLU A 422 -17.11 16.75 2.36
CA GLU A 422 -17.89 17.49 1.32
C GLU A 422 -18.57 18.82 1.76
N ALA A 423 -18.33 19.26 2.99
CA ALA A 423 -18.90 20.49 3.52
C ALA A 423 -17.77 21.33 4.15
N PRO A 424 -17.15 22.31 3.45
CA PRO A 424 -17.56 22.89 2.15
C PRO A 424 -16.86 22.37 0.87
N LEU A 425 -16.14 21.25 0.87
CA LEU A 425 -15.42 20.76 -0.32
C LEU A 425 -16.38 20.24 -1.41
N THR A 426 -16.24 20.67 -2.65
CA THR A 426 -17.06 20.13 -3.76
C THR A 426 -16.29 19.08 -4.55
N VAL A 427 -16.82 17.86 -4.70
CA VAL A 427 -16.27 16.82 -5.60
C VAL A 427 -17.21 16.63 -6.80
N THR A 428 -16.72 16.93 -8.01
CA THR A 428 -17.46 16.83 -9.28
C THR A 428 -16.91 15.68 -10.13
N GLU A 429 -17.79 14.99 -10.88
CA GLU A 429 -17.48 13.70 -11.53
C GLU A 429 -17.13 12.58 -10.52
N HIS A 430 -17.43 11.32 -10.87
CA HIS A 430 -17.37 10.14 -9.99
C HIS A 430 -17.68 10.47 -8.51
N ASN A 431 -18.91 10.87 -8.22
CA ASN A 431 -19.41 11.10 -6.86
C ASN A 431 -20.76 10.38 -6.73
N TYR A 432 -20.76 9.22 -6.06
CA TYR A 432 -21.89 8.29 -6.03
C TYR A 432 -22.37 8.05 -4.61
N LEU A 433 -23.68 8.23 -4.36
CA LEU A 433 -24.33 7.94 -3.11
C LEU A 433 -25.09 6.61 -3.22
N LEU A 434 -24.55 5.55 -2.62
CA LEU A 434 -25.14 4.22 -2.65
C LEU A 434 -26.39 4.16 -1.76
N GLU A 435 -27.58 3.97 -2.36
CA GLU A 435 -28.83 3.79 -1.60
C GLU A 435 -29.20 2.31 -1.44
N PHE A 436 -29.10 1.79 -0.21
CA PHE A 436 -29.36 0.38 0.10
C PHE A 436 -30.85 0.08 0.35
N ARG A 437 -31.58 -0.37 -0.68
CA ARG A 437 -33.04 -0.61 -0.68
C ARG A 437 -33.37 -2.07 -0.34
N VAL A 438 -33.63 -2.33 0.95
CA VAL A 438 -33.92 -3.68 1.48
C VAL A 438 -35.34 -4.15 1.09
N GLN A 439 -35.45 -5.06 0.12
CA GLN A 439 -36.72 -5.57 -0.41
C GLN A 439 -37.48 -6.45 0.60
N GLY A 440 -38.46 -5.86 1.27
CA GLY A 440 -39.30 -6.52 2.28
C GLY A 440 -38.76 -6.43 3.72
N GLY A 441 -37.64 -5.75 3.94
CA GLY A 441 -37.09 -5.50 5.27
C GLY A 441 -37.70 -4.29 5.98
N THR A 442 -37.29 -4.09 7.23
CA THR A 442 -37.82 -3.04 8.12
C THR A 442 -36.87 -1.88 8.37
N VAL A 443 -35.56 -2.05 8.10
CA VAL A 443 -34.51 -1.04 8.26
C VAL A 443 -33.55 -1.14 7.07
N ALA A 444 -33.21 -0.01 6.47
CA ALA A 444 -32.17 0.11 5.46
C ALA A 444 -30.80 0.40 6.13
N PRO A 445 -29.68 -0.09 5.57
CA PRO A 445 -28.34 0.37 5.95
C PRO A 445 -28.16 1.88 5.77
N GLU A 446 -27.13 2.44 6.41
CA GLU A 446 -26.69 3.81 6.14
C GLU A 446 -26.12 3.90 4.72
N GLN A 447 -26.34 5.04 4.04
CA GLN A 447 -25.83 5.29 2.69
C GLN A 447 -24.31 5.41 2.71
N MET A 448 -23.65 5.04 1.60
CA MET A 448 -22.20 5.08 1.44
C MET A 448 -21.82 5.95 0.25
N THR A 449 -20.88 6.88 0.41
CA THR A 449 -20.33 7.64 -0.73
C THR A 449 -19.13 6.91 -1.33
N VAL A 450 -19.08 6.82 -2.66
CA VAL A 450 -17.97 6.22 -3.44
C VAL A 450 -17.51 7.21 -4.51
N TYR A 451 -16.19 7.36 -4.63
CA TYR A 451 -15.55 8.38 -5.47
C TYR A 451 -14.74 7.79 -6.64
N ALA A 452 -15.27 6.73 -7.27
CA ALA A 452 -14.65 6.07 -8.42
C ALA A 452 -15.72 5.38 -9.28
N ALA A 453 -15.35 4.92 -10.48
CA ALA A 453 -16.28 4.29 -11.43
C ALA A 453 -16.83 2.95 -10.94
N ALA A 454 -15.98 2.11 -10.34
CA ALA A 454 -16.34 0.83 -9.72
C ALA A 454 -15.83 0.75 -8.26
N LEU A 455 -16.18 -0.32 -7.54
CA LEU A 455 -15.77 -0.51 -6.14
C LEU A 455 -14.26 -0.78 -6.04
N ALA A 456 -13.71 -1.60 -6.93
CA ALA A 456 -12.28 -1.93 -6.98
C ALA A 456 -11.39 -0.68 -7.11
N ASP A 457 -11.81 0.28 -7.96
CA ASP A 457 -11.12 1.56 -8.16
C ASP A 457 -11.09 2.42 -6.89
N ALA A 458 -12.10 2.25 -6.01
CA ALA A 458 -12.19 2.92 -4.71
C ALA A 458 -11.55 2.12 -3.56
N GLU A 459 -10.76 1.08 -3.85
CA GLU A 459 -10.18 0.15 -2.88
C GLU A 459 -11.24 -0.59 -2.00
N LEU A 460 -12.44 -0.81 -2.55
CA LEU A 460 -13.53 -1.59 -1.93
C LEU A 460 -13.79 -2.91 -2.68
N SER A 461 -14.26 -3.92 -1.96
CA SER A 461 -14.92 -5.10 -2.55
C SER A 461 -16.43 -5.05 -2.31
N ALA A 462 -17.20 -5.76 -3.13
CA ALA A 462 -18.62 -6.02 -2.89
C ALA A 462 -18.88 -6.72 -1.54
N SER A 463 -17.89 -7.41 -0.94
CA SER A 463 -18.00 -7.98 0.41
C SER A 463 -17.94 -6.95 1.55
N ASP A 464 -17.50 -5.73 1.27
CA ASP A 464 -17.41 -4.64 2.26
C ASP A 464 -18.71 -3.82 2.32
N LEU A 465 -19.65 -4.05 1.40
CA LEU A 465 -20.98 -3.46 1.41
C LEU A 465 -21.82 -3.99 2.58
N PRO A 466 -22.71 -3.17 3.17
CA PRO A 466 -23.49 -3.57 4.34
C PRO A 466 -24.48 -4.70 4.00
N VAL A 467 -24.39 -5.81 4.74
CA VAL A 467 -25.29 -6.97 4.61
C VAL A 467 -26.58 -6.74 5.43
N PRO A 468 -27.77 -6.68 4.80
CA PRO A 468 -29.05 -6.61 5.50
C PRO A 468 -29.49 -8.00 5.97
N ALA A 469 -30.44 -8.05 6.91
CA ALA A 469 -31.00 -9.30 7.43
C ALA A 469 -32.53 -9.37 7.24
N LEU A 470 -33.04 -10.59 7.07
CA LEU A 470 -34.46 -10.93 7.11
C LEU A 470 -34.67 -12.22 7.90
N ASP A 471 -35.85 -12.34 8.52
CA ASP A 471 -36.18 -13.46 9.42
C ASP A 471 -36.36 -14.80 8.68
N ASP A 472 -36.58 -14.78 7.35
CA ASP A 472 -36.97 -15.96 6.55
C ASP A 472 -36.08 -16.26 5.33
N ARG A 473 -35.07 -15.42 5.06
CA ARG A 473 -34.28 -15.45 3.81
C ARG A 473 -32.84 -14.98 4.01
N ASP A 474 -31.89 -15.71 3.43
CA ASP A 474 -30.49 -15.29 3.39
C ASP A 474 -30.26 -14.26 2.29
N PHE A 475 -29.41 -13.27 2.60
CA PHE A 475 -28.99 -12.24 1.65
C PHE A 475 -28.09 -12.85 0.57
N ASP A 476 -28.42 -12.58 -0.70
CA ASP A 476 -27.67 -13.09 -1.85
C ASP A 476 -26.57 -12.09 -2.23
N ALA A 477 -26.97 -10.91 -2.73
CA ALA A 477 -26.10 -9.80 -3.10
C ALA A 477 -26.89 -8.48 -3.23
N TRP A 478 -26.16 -7.39 -3.47
CA TRP A 478 -26.74 -6.12 -3.93
C TRP A 478 -26.83 -6.10 -5.47
N TYR A 479 -27.89 -5.50 -6.00
CA TYR A 479 -28.17 -5.39 -7.44
C TYR A 479 -28.57 -3.95 -7.79
N LEU A 480 -28.10 -3.40 -8.91
CA LEU A 480 -28.47 -2.03 -9.32
C LEU A 480 -29.93 -1.96 -9.80
N ASP A 481 -30.73 -1.04 -9.26
CA ASP A 481 -32.12 -0.76 -9.73
C ASP A 481 -32.17 -0.31 -11.21
N THR A 482 -31.04 0.15 -11.75
CA THR A 482 -30.89 0.68 -13.10
C THR A 482 -30.36 -0.32 -14.13
N ALA A 483 -29.88 -1.50 -13.70
CA ALA A 483 -29.31 -2.50 -14.58
C ALA A 483 -30.40 -3.24 -15.40
N ALA A 484 -30.07 -3.61 -16.63
CA ALA A 484 -30.93 -4.42 -17.50
C ALA A 484 -30.62 -5.93 -17.40
N THR A 485 -29.98 -6.34 -16.31
CA THR A 485 -29.35 -7.65 -16.10
C THR A 485 -29.51 -8.08 -14.65
N ASP A 486 -29.95 -9.31 -14.41
CA ASP A 486 -30.08 -9.92 -13.07
C ASP A 486 -28.71 -10.35 -12.49
N GLU A 487 -27.66 -9.57 -12.75
CA GLU A 487 -26.28 -9.82 -12.30
C GLU A 487 -25.98 -8.97 -11.05
N PRO A 488 -25.33 -9.54 -10.02
CA PRO A 488 -25.02 -8.81 -8.79
C PRO A 488 -23.92 -7.76 -8.99
N VAL A 489 -23.87 -6.79 -8.07
CA VAL A 489 -22.75 -5.85 -7.95
C VAL A 489 -21.52 -6.60 -7.44
N GLY A 490 -20.47 -6.65 -8.27
CA GLY A 490 -19.13 -7.11 -7.92
C GLY A 490 -18.12 -5.96 -7.94
N ASP A 491 -16.87 -6.29 -7.65
CA ASP A 491 -15.79 -5.30 -7.48
C ASP A 491 -15.59 -4.41 -8.74
N ASP A 492 -15.65 -5.01 -9.94
CA ASP A 492 -15.53 -4.36 -11.25
C ASP A 492 -16.85 -3.73 -11.77
N THR A 493 -17.94 -3.73 -11.00
CA THR A 493 -19.24 -3.22 -11.48
C THR A 493 -19.24 -1.70 -11.53
N VAL A 494 -19.29 -1.15 -12.75
CA VAL A 494 -19.46 0.29 -13.00
C VAL A 494 -20.79 0.77 -12.39
N LEU A 495 -20.71 1.66 -11.40
CA LEU A 495 -21.83 2.12 -10.57
C LEU A 495 -22.81 2.99 -11.36
N SER A 496 -22.29 3.86 -12.24
CA SER A 496 -23.06 4.67 -13.17
C SER A 496 -22.22 5.07 -14.38
N ALA A 497 -22.89 5.42 -15.48
CA ALA A 497 -22.26 6.07 -16.64
C ALA A 497 -22.52 7.60 -16.65
N ASP A 498 -23.14 8.13 -15.60
CA ASP A 498 -23.34 9.57 -15.40
C ASP A 498 -22.21 10.16 -14.55
N LEU A 499 -21.81 11.39 -14.87
CA LEU A 499 -20.66 12.11 -14.33
C LEU A 499 -21.12 13.54 -14.00
N SER A 500 -21.68 13.74 -12.81
CA SER A 500 -22.29 15.01 -12.42
C SER A 500 -21.24 16.11 -12.25
N GLY A 501 -21.21 17.04 -13.22
CA GLY A 501 -20.30 18.19 -13.20
C GLY A 501 -20.69 19.31 -12.24
N ASP A 502 -21.79 19.19 -11.47
CA ASP A 502 -22.26 20.22 -10.52
C ASP A 502 -21.93 19.95 -9.05
N GLY A 503 -21.36 18.77 -8.74
CA GLY A 503 -20.93 18.41 -7.39
C GLY A 503 -22.04 17.86 -6.49
N THR A 504 -23.25 17.64 -7.03
CA THR A 504 -24.27 16.85 -6.35
C THR A 504 -23.91 15.36 -6.48
N PRO A 505 -23.86 14.59 -5.38
CA PRO A 505 -23.75 13.13 -5.45
C PRO A 505 -24.87 12.53 -6.28
N ILE A 506 -24.54 11.56 -7.13
CA ILE A 506 -25.52 10.81 -7.93
C ILE A 506 -26.06 9.67 -7.07
N ASP A 507 -27.37 9.66 -6.83
CA ASP A 507 -28.05 8.53 -6.18
C ASP A 507 -27.86 7.25 -7.03
N VAL A 508 -27.14 6.26 -6.50
CA VAL A 508 -26.97 4.93 -7.10
C VAL A 508 -27.78 3.93 -6.25
N PRO A 509 -29.05 3.67 -6.60
CA PRO A 509 -29.88 2.76 -5.83
C PRO A 509 -29.59 1.28 -6.11
N LEU A 510 -29.35 0.55 -5.02
CA LEU A 510 -29.14 -0.89 -5.00
C LEU A 510 -30.32 -1.57 -4.28
N HIS A 511 -30.84 -2.66 -4.82
CA HIS A 511 -31.77 -3.52 -4.10
C HIS A 511 -31.13 -4.82 -3.64
N SER A 512 -31.61 -5.33 -2.51
CA SER A 512 -31.18 -6.60 -1.93
C SER A 512 -31.79 -7.78 -2.70
N GLY A 513 -30.96 -8.68 -3.23
CA GLY A 513 -31.36 -10.02 -3.62
C GLY A 513 -31.44 -10.96 -2.41
N TRP A 514 -32.24 -12.02 -2.53
CA TRP A 514 -32.56 -12.93 -1.43
C TRP A 514 -32.68 -14.38 -1.92
N VAL A 515 -31.98 -15.29 -1.26
CA VAL A 515 -32.20 -16.73 -1.40
C VAL A 515 -33.40 -17.13 -0.52
N GLN A 516 -34.35 -17.89 -1.09
CA GLN A 516 -35.44 -18.47 -0.30
C GLN A 516 -34.93 -19.68 0.48
N ASN A 517 -35.00 -19.61 1.81
CA ASN A 517 -34.76 -20.76 2.66
C ASN A 517 -36.04 -21.58 2.79
N ASP A 518 -36.11 -22.68 2.04
CA ASP A 518 -37.17 -23.67 2.19
C ASP A 518 -37.08 -24.30 3.59
N PRO A 519 -38.16 -24.30 4.40
CA PRO A 519 -38.14 -24.86 5.74
C PRO A 519 -37.82 -26.36 5.72
N PRO A 520 -37.27 -26.92 6.81
CA PRO A 520 -37.06 -28.35 6.91
C PRO A 520 -38.42 -29.07 6.87
N MET A 521 -38.56 -30.08 6.01
CA MET A 521 -39.76 -30.90 5.88
C MET A 521 -39.43 -32.35 6.23
N ILE A 522 -40.15 -32.96 7.18
CA ILE A 522 -39.95 -34.35 7.59
C ILE A 522 -40.56 -35.31 6.55
N THR A 523 -39.71 -36.18 6.01
CA THR A 523 -40.06 -37.14 4.95
C THR A 523 -40.35 -38.55 5.45
N THR A 524 -39.97 -38.87 6.71
CA THR A 524 -40.25 -40.16 7.35
C THR A 524 -41.74 -40.27 7.69
N ALA A 525 -42.54 -40.91 6.83
CA ALA A 525 -43.98 -41.10 7.05
C ALA A 525 -44.34 -42.25 8.01
N SER A 526 -43.39 -43.12 8.34
CA SER A 526 -43.57 -44.23 9.30
C SER A 526 -42.23 -44.75 9.80
N LEU A 527 -42.22 -45.32 11.01
CA LEU A 527 -41.06 -45.99 11.60
C LEU A 527 -41.22 -47.53 11.49
N PRO A 528 -40.14 -48.31 11.35
CA PRO A 528 -40.22 -49.77 11.37
C PRO A 528 -40.65 -50.32 12.73
N ASP A 529 -41.27 -51.51 12.74
CA ASP A 529 -41.57 -52.24 13.96
C ASP A 529 -40.26 -52.75 14.62
N GLY A 530 -40.17 -52.61 15.95
CA GLY A 530 -39.12 -53.18 16.78
C GLY A 530 -39.54 -54.52 17.41
N VAL A 531 -38.58 -55.22 18.03
CA VAL A 531 -38.82 -56.45 18.79
C VAL A 531 -38.14 -56.34 20.16
N VAL A 532 -38.80 -56.80 21.22
CA VAL A 532 -38.23 -56.80 22.58
C VAL A 532 -36.91 -57.56 22.63
N GLY A 533 -35.88 -56.93 23.19
CA GLY A 533 -34.54 -57.53 23.36
C GLY A 533 -33.63 -57.52 22.13
N GLU A 534 -34.13 -57.15 20.96
CA GLU A 534 -33.32 -57.02 19.73
C GLU A 534 -32.82 -55.56 19.54
N PRO A 535 -31.66 -55.34 18.89
CA PRO A 535 -31.17 -54.00 18.62
C PRO A 535 -32.03 -53.31 17.56
N TYR A 536 -32.56 -52.14 17.89
CA TYR A 536 -33.35 -51.28 17.02
C TYR A 536 -32.52 -50.06 16.60
N GLN A 537 -32.54 -49.74 15.31
CA GLN A 537 -31.89 -48.55 14.76
C GLN A 537 -32.64 -48.05 13.52
N THR A 538 -33.10 -46.81 13.58
CA THR A 538 -33.71 -46.09 12.45
C THR A 538 -33.38 -44.60 12.56
N ALA A 539 -33.84 -43.78 11.61
CA ALA A 539 -33.72 -42.32 11.70
C ALA A 539 -34.94 -41.62 11.12
N VAL A 540 -35.29 -40.49 11.72
CA VAL A 540 -36.21 -39.51 11.13
C VAL A 540 -35.39 -38.66 10.15
N ALA A 541 -35.89 -38.47 8.94
CA ALA A 541 -35.18 -37.80 7.85
C ALA A 541 -35.98 -36.62 7.31
N ALA A 542 -35.31 -35.49 7.11
CA ALA A 542 -35.90 -34.28 6.53
C ALA A 542 -35.17 -33.83 5.25
N THR A 543 -35.82 -32.94 4.50
CA THR A 543 -35.28 -32.23 3.34
C THR A 543 -35.62 -30.75 3.44
N GLY A 544 -34.70 -29.87 3.04
CA GLY A 544 -34.82 -28.43 3.32
C GLY A 544 -34.24 -28.06 4.69
N GLY A 545 -34.31 -26.78 5.03
CA GLY A 545 -33.77 -26.18 6.24
C GLY A 545 -32.26 -25.90 6.21
N ALA A 546 -31.84 -24.84 6.89
CA ALA A 546 -30.42 -24.50 7.09
C ALA A 546 -29.73 -25.49 8.06
N ALA A 547 -28.69 -26.18 7.60
CA ALA A 547 -27.95 -27.12 8.45
C ALA A 547 -27.02 -26.37 9.43
N PRO A 548 -26.93 -26.77 10.72
CA PRO A 548 -27.36 -28.06 11.28
C PRO A 548 -28.85 -28.18 11.63
N LEU A 549 -29.45 -29.32 11.28
CA LEU A 549 -30.80 -29.69 11.71
C LEU A 549 -30.77 -30.39 13.09
N VAL A 550 -31.53 -29.85 14.03
CA VAL A 550 -31.67 -30.36 15.41
C VAL A 550 -33.01 -31.06 15.57
N TRP A 551 -32.99 -32.22 16.24
CA TRP A 551 -34.14 -33.13 16.37
C TRP A 551 -34.56 -33.31 17.83
N GLU A 552 -35.85 -33.18 18.11
CA GLU A 552 -36.41 -33.35 19.47
C GLU A 552 -37.79 -34.04 19.46
N ILE A 553 -38.19 -34.58 20.62
CA ILE A 553 -39.55 -35.10 20.84
C ILE A 553 -40.32 -34.07 21.65
N VAL A 554 -41.39 -33.52 21.08
CA VAL A 554 -42.16 -32.40 21.65
C VAL A 554 -43.42 -32.84 22.38
N ASP A 555 -43.97 -34.01 22.03
CA ASP A 555 -45.04 -34.71 22.76
C ASP A 555 -44.86 -36.23 22.65
N GLY A 556 -45.46 -36.97 23.58
CA GLY A 556 -45.30 -38.41 23.72
C GLY A 556 -43.92 -38.82 24.29
N ALA A 557 -43.58 -40.10 24.11
CA ALA A 557 -42.29 -40.66 24.55
C ALA A 557 -41.94 -41.93 23.76
N LEU A 558 -40.65 -42.21 23.63
CA LEU A 558 -40.17 -43.48 23.08
C LEU A 558 -40.43 -44.66 24.05
N PRO A 559 -40.62 -45.89 23.54
CA PRO A 559 -40.59 -47.12 24.34
C PRO A 559 -39.30 -47.24 25.16
N SER A 560 -39.37 -47.86 26.35
CA SER A 560 -38.20 -47.96 27.23
C SER A 560 -37.09 -48.79 26.59
N GLY A 561 -35.86 -48.29 26.71
CA GLY A 561 -34.68 -48.80 26.03
C GLY A 561 -34.37 -48.15 24.66
N LEU A 562 -35.18 -47.20 24.17
CA LEU A 562 -34.91 -46.41 22.96
C LEU A 562 -34.64 -44.92 23.27
N THR A 563 -33.79 -44.29 22.47
CA THR A 563 -33.45 -42.85 22.55
C THR A 563 -33.34 -42.21 21.17
N LEU A 564 -33.75 -40.94 21.05
CA LEU A 564 -33.50 -40.08 19.88
C LEU A 564 -32.14 -39.34 20.05
N ALA A 565 -31.32 -39.32 19.02
CA ALA A 565 -30.08 -38.54 18.95
C ALA A 565 -30.33 -37.18 18.25
N PRO A 566 -30.13 -36.03 18.95
CA PRO A 566 -30.59 -34.73 18.47
C PRO A 566 -29.86 -34.22 17.23
N ASP A 567 -28.60 -34.62 17.01
CA ASP A 567 -27.78 -34.12 15.89
C ASP A 567 -27.97 -34.92 14.59
N THR A 568 -28.80 -35.99 14.60
CA THR A 568 -28.88 -36.96 13.49
C THR A 568 -30.28 -37.54 13.22
N GLY A 569 -31.29 -37.19 14.03
CA GLY A 569 -32.62 -37.79 13.94
C GLY A 569 -32.69 -39.29 14.26
N ALA A 570 -31.58 -39.91 14.69
CA ALA A 570 -31.48 -41.35 14.85
C ALA A 570 -32.21 -41.85 16.11
N ILE A 571 -33.15 -42.78 15.95
CA ILE A 571 -33.82 -43.48 17.04
C ILE A 571 -33.16 -44.85 17.18
N ALA A 572 -32.47 -45.09 18.30
CA ALA A 572 -31.68 -46.30 18.51
C ALA A 572 -31.79 -46.84 19.94
N GLY A 573 -31.53 -48.14 20.11
CA GLY A 573 -31.44 -48.80 21.40
C GLY A 573 -31.86 -50.27 21.37
N THR A 574 -32.43 -50.77 22.47
CA THR A 574 -32.96 -52.14 22.60
C THR A 574 -34.26 -52.09 23.40
N PRO A 575 -35.43 -52.31 22.77
CA PRO A 575 -36.72 -52.20 23.46
C PRO A 575 -36.86 -53.23 24.60
N GLU A 576 -37.31 -52.78 25.77
CA GLU A 576 -37.45 -53.63 26.96
C GLU A 576 -38.86 -54.24 27.14
N ALA A 577 -39.88 -53.68 26.47
CA ALA A 577 -41.27 -54.09 26.59
C ALA A 577 -42.05 -53.90 25.27
N ALA A 578 -43.01 -54.79 25.00
CA ALA A 578 -43.86 -54.72 23.83
C ALA A 578 -45.01 -53.70 24.01
N GLY A 579 -45.42 -53.08 22.91
CA GLY A 579 -46.46 -52.05 22.87
C GLY A 579 -46.25 -51.04 21.74
N SER A 580 -47.22 -50.16 21.53
CA SER A 580 -47.12 -49.05 20.58
C SER A 580 -47.10 -47.73 21.33
N ALA A 581 -46.18 -46.83 20.95
CA ALA A 581 -46.08 -45.48 21.48
C ALA A 581 -46.17 -44.47 20.34
N ALA A 582 -47.11 -43.52 20.44
CA ALA A 582 -47.17 -42.34 19.59
C ALA A 582 -46.30 -41.23 20.19
N LEU A 583 -45.61 -40.48 19.34
CA LEU A 583 -44.72 -39.39 19.71
C LEU A 583 -44.64 -38.36 18.57
N THR A 584 -44.53 -37.08 18.90
CA THR A 584 -44.36 -36.00 17.92
C THR A 584 -42.90 -35.63 17.85
N VAL A 585 -42.29 -35.79 16.68
CA VAL A 585 -40.90 -35.35 16.41
C VAL A 585 -40.94 -33.97 15.78
N ARG A 586 -40.15 -33.05 16.33
CA ARG A 586 -39.81 -31.78 15.67
C ARG A 586 -38.42 -31.87 15.05
N VAL A 587 -38.28 -31.29 13.86
CA VAL A 587 -37.00 -30.83 13.31
C VAL A 587 -36.96 -29.31 13.39
N THR A 588 -35.81 -28.76 13.76
CA THR A 588 -35.52 -27.33 13.81
C THR A 588 -34.23 -27.07 13.04
N ASP A 589 -34.18 -26.07 12.19
CA ASP A 589 -32.97 -25.69 11.44
C ASP A 589 -32.17 -24.56 12.14
N GLU A 590 -31.01 -24.16 11.58
CA GLU A 590 -30.13 -23.18 12.23
C GLU A 590 -30.78 -21.80 12.43
N ILE A 591 -31.70 -21.40 11.52
CA ILE A 591 -32.41 -20.13 11.57
C ILE A 591 -33.74 -20.20 12.36
N GLY A 592 -34.14 -21.41 12.80
CA GLY A 592 -35.30 -21.64 13.65
C GLY A 592 -36.61 -21.93 12.91
N LEU A 593 -36.55 -22.26 11.61
CA LEU A 593 -37.68 -22.85 10.89
C LEU A 593 -37.88 -24.30 11.34
N THR A 594 -39.14 -24.75 11.37
CA THR A 594 -39.53 -26.03 11.99
C THR A 594 -40.60 -26.78 11.22
N ASP A 595 -40.60 -28.11 11.38
CA ASP A 595 -41.71 -29.00 11.00
C ASP A 595 -41.90 -30.08 12.08
N GLU A 596 -43.13 -30.56 12.22
CA GLU A 596 -43.55 -31.49 13.28
C GLU A 596 -44.42 -32.62 12.71
N ILE A 597 -44.09 -33.87 13.05
CA ILE A 597 -44.86 -35.05 12.62
C ILE A 597 -45.11 -36.02 13.77
N GLU A 598 -46.35 -36.53 13.87
CA GLU A 598 -46.72 -37.64 14.75
C GLU A 598 -46.26 -38.96 14.12
N LEU A 599 -45.43 -39.71 14.85
CA LEU A 599 -44.96 -41.05 14.48
C LEU A 599 -45.37 -42.05 15.54
N THR A 600 -45.58 -43.30 15.13
CA THR A 600 -45.79 -44.43 16.04
C THR A 600 -44.61 -45.38 15.95
N VAL A 601 -44.00 -45.70 17.08
CA VAL A 601 -43.08 -46.84 17.24
C VAL A 601 -43.89 -48.00 17.82
N THR A 602 -43.95 -49.12 17.11
CA THR A 602 -44.53 -50.38 17.63
C THR A 602 -43.42 -51.37 17.93
N VAL A 603 -43.48 -51.99 19.10
CA VAL A 603 -42.56 -53.03 19.55
C VAL A 603 -43.36 -54.31 19.76
N ALA A 604 -43.02 -55.36 19.02
CA ALA A 604 -43.57 -56.69 19.20
C ALA A 604 -42.82 -57.48 20.29
N ASP A 605 -43.51 -58.40 20.97
CA ASP A 605 -42.86 -59.39 21.83
C ASP A 605 -41.84 -60.22 21.04
N ALA A 606 -40.75 -60.62 21.71
CA ALA A 606 -39.80 -61.58 21.14
C ALA A 606 -40.53 -62.88 20.75
N PRO A 607 -40.27 -63.45 19.56
CA PRO A 607 -40.97 -64.65 19.10
C PRO A 607 -40.67 -65.82 20.05
N VAL A 608 -41.71 -66.32 20.73
CA VAL A 608 -41.60 -67.42 21.69
C VAL A 608 -41.12 -68.68 20.97
N VAL A 609 -39.83 -68.99 21.11
CA VAL A 609 -39.25 -70.25 20.63
C VAL A 609 -39.92 -71.39 21.40
N PRO A 610 -40.57 -72.35 20.72
CA PRO A 610 -41.21 -73.47 21.40
C PRO A 610 -40.15 -74.36 22.07
N ASP A 611 -40.26 -74.50 23.38
CA ASP A 611 -39.40 -75.35 24.22
C ASP A 611 -39.42 -76.81 23.70
N PRO A 612 -38.26 -77.43 23.40
CA PRO A 612 -38.22 -78.79 22.88
C PRO A 612 -38.70 -79.79 23.93
N THR A 613 -39.91 -80.33 23.71
CA THR A 613 -40.58 -81.25 24.64
C THR A 613 -39.69 -82.42 25.07
N PRO A 614 -39.54 -82.70 26.38
CA PRO A 614 -38.82 -83.87 26.87
C PRO A 614 -39.41 -85.19 26.33
N PRO A 615 -38.59 -86.23 26.13
CA PRO A 615 -39.06 -87.51 25.61
C PRO A 615 -39.97 -88.25 26.61
N ASP A 616 -40.97 -88.94 26.06
CA ASP A 616 -42.00 -89.67 26.81
C ASP A 616 -41.44 -90.95 27.48
N THR A 617 -41.66 -91.06 28.81
CA THR A 617 -41.69 -92.33 29.52
C THR A 617 -42.71 -92.28 30.67
N ASN A 618 -43.84 -92.97 30.53
CA ASN A 618 -44.25 -94.02 31.48
C ASN A 618 -45.48 -94.80 30.99
N ASP A 619 -45.23 -96.02 30.52
CA ASP A 619 -46.24 -97.09 30.49
C ASP A 619 -46.34 -97.74 31.87
N THR A 620 -47.54 -97.96 32.39
CA THR A 620 -47.78 -98.66 33.66
C THR A 620 -49.11 -99.41 33.64
N ASP A 621 -49.05 -100.75 33.60
CA ASP A 621 -50.18 -101.61 33.95
C ASP A 621 -49.73 -102.80 34.82
N VAL A 622 -50.45 -103.01 35.93
CA VAL A 622 -50.54 -104.23 36.77
C VAL A 622 -49.24 -104.91 37.30
N LEU A 623 -48.98 -104.70 38.60
CA LEU A 623 -48.91 -105.67 39.76
C LEU A 623 -48.69 -107.19 39.51
N PRO A 624 -48.26 -108.01 40.52
CA PRO A 624 -47.82 -107.72 41.91
C PRO A 624 -46.53 -108.47 42.38
N ASP A 625 -46.10 -108.24 43.64
CA ASP A 625 -46.07 -109.24 44.75
C ASP A 625 -44.83 -109.27 45.71
N ASP A 626 -45.14 -109.60 46.96
CA ASP A 626 -44.43 -110.00 48.21
C ASP A 626 -42.98 -109.60 48.67
N THR A 627 -42.88 -109.38 49.99
CA THR A 627 -41.74 -109.52 50.97
C THR A 627 -40.33 -108.89 50.82
N ASP A 628 -39.99 -108.06 51.83
CA ASP A 628 -38.75 -108.03 52.67
C ASP A 628 -37.34 -107.77 52.04
N GLY A 629 -36.33 -107.45 52.88
CA GLY A 629 -34.90 -107.67 52.55
C GLY A 629 -33.93 -106.46 52.51
N SER A 630 -33.51 -105.98 53.67
CA SER A 630 -32.50 -104.91 53.93
C SER A 630 -31.18 -104.86 53.10
N GLY A 631 -30.83 -103.67 52.57
CA GLY A 631 -29.56 -102.93 52.79
C GLY A 631 -28.26 -103.21 51.97
N GLY A 632 -27.43 -102.16 51.75
CA GLY A 632 -25.94 -102.28 51.74
C GLY A 632 -25.07 -101.79 50.55
N THR A 633 -24.66 -100.51 50.55
CA THR A 633 -23.29 -99.96 50.24
C THR A 633 -22.47 -100.27 48.94
N GLY A 634 -21.93 -99.19 48.31
CA GLY A 634 -20.68 -99.16 47.48
C GLY A 634 -20.86 -99.21 45.94
N GLY A 635 -19.99 -98.68 45.06
CA GLY A 635 -18.80 -97.79 45.19
C GLY A 635 -17.82 -97.88 43.97
N THR A 636 -17.10 -96.78 43.61
CA THR A 636 -15.98 -96.67 42.59
C THR A 636 -16.30 -97.03 41.10
N ASP A 637 -15.50 -96.80 40.03
CA ASP A 637 -14.53 -95.76 39.52
C ASP A 637 -14.00 -96.25 38.11
N GLY A 638 -13.38 -95.56 37.13
CA GLY A 638 -12.97 -94.16 36.83
C GLY A 638 -12.14 -94.04 35.51
N THR A 639 -11.74 -92.82 35.05
CA THR A 639 -10.82 -92.46 33.90
C THR A 639 -11.32 -92.76 32.44
N THR A 640 -10.85 -92.18 31.30
CA THR A 640 -9.71 -91.30 30.83
C THR A 640 -10.18 -90.49 29.55
N GLU A 641 -9.49 -89.75 28.63
CA GLU A 641 -8.10 -89.31 28.28
C GLU A 641 -8.11 -88.01 27.37
N LEU A 642 -6.99 -87.63 26.68
CA LEU A 642 -6.73 -86.38 25.87
C LEU A 642 -5.77 -86.69 24.66
N PRO A 643 -5.06 -85.76 23.89
CA PRO A 643 -5.04 -84.27 23.78
C PRO A 643 -4.85 -83.61 22.35
N ALA A 644 -5.04 -82.26 22.25
CA ALA A 644 -4.48 -81.28 21.25
C ALA A 644 -4.77 -81.48 19.71
N THR A 645 -4.37 -80.69 18.69
CA THR A 645 -3.57 -79.44 18.38
C THR A 645 -4.23 -78.66 17.20
N GLY A 646 -3.94 -77.43 16.75
CA GLY A 646 -3.00 -76.34 17.14
C GLY A 646 -2.12 -75.79 15.97
N PHE A 647 -2.35 -74.55 15.44
CA PHE A 647 -1.48 -73.79 14.47
C PHE A 647 -1.78 -72.25 14.45
N ASP A 648 -0.91 -71.41 13.85
CA ASP A 648 -0.78 -69.95 14.15
C ASP A 648 -0.18 -69.05 13.00
N ALA A 649 -0.25 -67.71 13.20
CA ALA A 649 0.70 -66.62 12.81
C ALA A 649 0.51 -65.65 11.58
N ALA A 650 0.95 -64.39 11.82
CA ALA A 650 1.37 -63.30 10.89
C ALA A 650 0.29 -62.52 10.08
N SER A 651 0.40 -61.21 9.72
CA SER A 651 1.35 -60.07 9.92
C SER A 651 0.75 -58.79 9.25
N SER A 652 1.12 -57.49 9.44
CA SER A 652 2.04 -56.70 10.30
C SER A 652 1.75 -55.16 10.14
N VAL A 653 2.47 -54.25 10.83
CA VAL A 653 2.33 -52.75 10.79
C VAL A 653 3.61 -52.07 10.21
N PRO A 654 3.62 -50.76 9.87
CA PRO A 654 4.50 -49.82 10.61
C PRO A 654 3.96 -48.36 10.79
N TYR A 655 4.80 -47.48 11.35
CA TYR A 655 4.51 -46.11 11.87
C TYR A 655 5.67 -45.12 11.50
N LEU A 656 5.66 -43.87 12.00
CA LEU A 656 6.60 -42.74 11.78
C LEU A 656 6.38 -41.93 10.47
N GLY A 657 6.74 -40.63 10.36
CA GLY A 657 7.43 -39.70 11.29
C GLY A 657 7.45 -38.25 10.77
N ALA A 658 8.05 -37.29 11.50
CA ALA A 658 7.89 -35.83 11.29
C ALA A 658 9.22 -35.03 11.05
N MET A 659 9.10 -33.68 10.91
CA MET A 659 10.14 -32.65 10.62
C MET A 659 10.54 -32.51 9.13
N GLY A 660 10.97 -31.35 8.59
CA GLY A 660 11.11 -29.97 9.11
C GLY A 660 11.88 -29.05 8.12
N PHE A 661 11.99 -27.73 8.41
CA PHE A 661 12.53 -26.61 7.57
C PHE A 661 11.69 -26.18 6.34
N GLY A 662 11.69 -24.91 5.87
CA GLY A 662 12.25 -23.67 6.44
C GLY A 662 12.73 -22.63 5.39
N LEU A 663 12.62 -21.32 5.70
CA LEU A 663 13.03 -20.14 4.88
C LEU A 663 12.08 -19.80 3.69
N LEU A 664 11.86 -18.55 3.25
CA LEU A 664 12.18 -17.20 3.78
C LEU A 664 11.23 -16.15 3.16
N PHE A 665 10.70 -15.21 3.94
CA PHE A 665 10.66 -13.75 3.68
C PHE A 665 10.12 -13.03 4.93
N ALA A 666 10.34 -11.71 5.05
CA ALA A 666 10.00 -10.94 6.26
C ALA A 666 9.70 -9.47 5.92
N GLY A 667 8.82 -8.82 6.70
CA GLY A 667 8.60 -7.37 6.62
C GLY A 667 7.20 -6.87 6.98
N ALA A 668 6.86 -6.87 8.27
CA ALA A 668 5.87 -5.96 8.87
C ALA A 668 5.99 -6.01 10.40
N ALA A 669 5.73 -4.89 11.09
CA ALA A 669 5.67 -4.84 12.55
C ALA A 669 4.23 -4.52 12.99
N SER A 670 3.79 -5.05 14.14
CA SER A 670 2.50 -4.69 14.74
C SER A 670 2.60 -4.65 16.26
N VAL A 671 2.09 -3.58 16.86
CA VAL A 671 2.24 -3.28 18.29
C VAL A 671 1.11 -3.91 19.09
N LEU A 672 1.43 -4.64 20.16
CA LEU A 672 0.45 -5.39 20.95
C LEU A 672 -0.24 -4.51 22.01
N PHE A 673 -1.41 -3.94 21.68
CA PHE A 673 -2.17 -3.10 22.62
C PHE A 673 -2.95 -3.92 23.67
N ALA A 674 -2.47 -3.93 24.92
CA ALA A 674 -3.08 -4.67 26.01
C ALA A 674 -4.29 -3.93 26.64
N ARG A 675 -5.50 -4.10 26.08
CA ARG A 675 -6.74 -3.65 26.75
C ARG A 675 -6.96 -4.44 28.06
N ARG A 676 -6.93 -3.76 29.22
CA ARG A 676 -7.35 -4.32 30.51
C ARG A 676 -8.44 -3.46 31.14
N ALA A 677 -9.66 -3.98 31.16
CA ALA A 677 -10.82 -3.27 31.70
C ALA A 677 -10.75 -3.09 33.23
N ALA A 678 -11.26 -1.95 33.71
CA ALA A 678 -11.57 -1.69 35.11
C ALA A 678 -12.93 -0.97 35.20
N ARG A 679 -13.77 -1.37 36.15
CA ARG A 679 -15.15 -0.87 36.30
C ARG A 679 -15.20 0.30 37.29
N ARG A 680 -16.00 1.33 36.97
CA ARG A 680 -17.03 1.86 37.88
C ARG A 680 -18.03 2.74 37.17
#